data_AF-A0A8S1E3R5-F1
#
_entry.id   AF-A0A8S1E3R5-F1
#
_cell.length_a   1.000
_cell.length_b   1.000
_cell.length_c   1.000
_cell.angle_alpha   90.00
_cell.angle_beta   90.00
_cell.angle_gamma   90.00
#
_symmetry.space_group_name_H-M   'P 1'
#
loop_
_entity.id
_entity.type
_entity.pdbx_description
1 polymer ?
#
loop_
_entity_poly.entity_id
_entity_poly.type
_entity_poly.pdbx_seq_one_letter_code
_entity_poly.pdbx_strand_id
1 'polypeptide(L)'
;MGNTAAAPAEVQQAPALPDLGKLQISRNYPGTIVQVLENVNGKLKLKEDEIKKTNSLIDELIKKDLIEGLKKKSKAFELIYQKIVWTGSSYEGLKISHPDEFDLNIVLRFPFKSDLIKISPRNDVPGFVTIKNFKKALDTIEADPKWRPAYKELLKWADDSGNLLTNKVREWMESIVVKFSNEYNVGKPENKKIIVRKSGPAMTLWLGKLSIDVVPVFGFTSPPPSPIRVPRPMNREWFIVPKPLNGQTDIKDAWRVSFYEFEKDILRDYGTIKPAIKLIKKLRDTQDWKSLYSYAIKSAALWMKEEGGISGNEKIDITFLKLLKGIQTYLDKGFLPFYWEKRANMLRMNDVERKNLANRIARLIIKIEENWVSNPSYIGELIYTMSKPAASGGPPLPDIGKLEISRYPGTIVQVLENVNGKLKLKEDEIKKTNSLIDGLIKKDLIEGLKKKSKAFELIYQKIVWTGSSYEGLKISHPDEFDLNIVLRFPFKSDLIKTGTEKLTTRRSDLSRTSAKPLKKRYQNLRISPRNDVPGFVTIKNFKKALDTIEADPKWRPAYTELLKWADDSGNLLTNKVREWMEGIVVKFSNEYNVGKPENKKIIVRKSGPAMTLWLGKLSIDVVPVFGFTSPPPSPIRVPRPMNREWFIVPKPLNGQTDIKDAWRVSFYEFEKDILRDYGTIKPAIKLIKKLRDTQDWKSLYSYGIKTAALWMKEKGELSANEKIDITFLKLLKGIQKYLDTSFLPFYWEKRANMLRMNDVERKNLANRIARLIIKIEENWVSNPSYIGELICP
;
A
#
# COMPACT_ATOMS: atom_id res chain seq x y z
N MET A 1 0.52 -42.61 -41.87
CA MET A 1 1.57 -41.62 -42.24
C MET A 1 1.13 -40.26 -41.73
N GLY A 2 2.03 -39.54 -41.03
CA GLY A 2 1.84 -38.12 -40.70
C GLY A 2 1.38 -37.79 -39.27
N ASN A 3 2.13 -38.20 -38.23
CA ASN A 3 2.08 -37.53 -36.93
C ASN A 3 3.12 -36.40 -36.96
N THR A 4 2.66 -35.16 -37.12
CA THR A 4 3.51 -33.97 -37.02
C THR A 4 3.95 -33.79 -35.57
N ALA A 5 5.22 -34.10 -35.31
CA ALA A 5 5.90 -33.78 -34.07
C ALA A 5 5.92 -32.25 -33.88
N ALA A 6 5.35 -31.78 -32.77
CA ALA A 6 5.52 -30.40 -32.33
C ALA A 6 7.01 -30.13 -32.09
N ALA A 7 7.53 -29.06 -32.71
CA ALA A 7 8.90 -28.63 -32.55
C ALA A 7 9.22 -28.36 -31.06
N PRO A 8 10.44 -28.70 -30.58
CA PRO A 8 10.84 -28.41 -29.22
C PRO A 8 10.90 -26.89 -29.00
N ALA A 9 10.29 -26.42 -27.91
CA ALA A 9 10.35 -25.03 -27.49
C ALA A 9 11.81 -24.55 -27.41
N GLU A 10 12.10 -23.44 -28.10
CA GLU A 10 13.41 -22.80 -28.10
C GLU A 10 13.89 -22.53 -26.66
N VAL A 11 15.10 -22.99 -26.35
CA VAL A 11 15.81 -22.69 -25.11
C VAL A 11 16.09 -21.19 -25.09
N GLN A 12 15.30 -20.42 -24.33
CA GLN A 12 15.59 -18.99 -24.09
C GLN A 12 17.00 -18.85 -23.50
N GLN A 13 17.95 -18.37 -24.29
CA GLN A 13 19.28 -18.01 -23.83
C GLN A 13 19.16 -16.80 -22.89
N ALA A 14 19.83 -16.84 -21.74
CA ALA A 14 19.87 -15.71 -20.83
C ALA A 14 20.49 -14.49 -21.57
N PRO A 15 19.92 -13.28 -21.41
CA PRO A 15 20.48 -12.09 -22.04
C PRO A 15 21.92 -11.85 -21.55
N ALA A 16 22.78 -11.39 -22.45
CA ALA A 16 24.17 -11.08 -22.13
C ALA A 16 24.25 -10.06 -20.97
N LEU A 17 25.11 -10.35 -20.01
CA LEU A 17 25.34 -9.47 -18.87
C LEU A 17 25.93 -8.13 -19.34
N PRO A 18 25.64 -7.00 -18.66
CA PRO A 18 26.30 -5.74 -18.98
C PRO A 18 27.82 -5.86 -18.86
N ASP A 19 28.56 -5.27 -19.80
CA ASP A 19 30.01 -5.04 -19.65
C ASP A 19 30.24 -3.98 -18.57
N LEU A 20 30.22 -4.41 -17.30
CA LEU A 20 30.41 -3.55 -16.12
C LEU A 20 31.89 -3.19 -15.89
N GLY A 21 32.82 -3.82 -16.61
CA GLY A 21 34.26 -3.57 -16.54
C GLY A 21 34.67 -2.16 -17.01
N LYS A 22 33.76 -1.44 -17.69
CA LYS A 22 33.98 -0.09 -18.23
C LYS A 22 33.32 1.05 -17.44
N LEU A 23 32.83 0.80 -16.22
CA LEU A 23 32.33 1.86 -15.34
C LEU A 23 33.48 2.79 -14.90
N GLN A 24 33.83 3.74 -15.77
CA GLN A 24 34.82 4.78 -15.48
C GLN A 24 34.24 5.76 -14.46
N ILE A 25 35.04 6.10 -13.46
CA ILE A 25 34.80 7.23 -12.55
C ILE A 25 35.67 8.37 -13.05
N SER A 26 35.06 9.46 -13.51
CA SER A 26 35.82 10.64 -13.91
C SER A 26 36.31 11.39 -12.67
N ARG A 27 37.63 11.40 -12.48
CA ARG A 27 38.48 12.21 -11.57
C ARG A 27 38.71 11.66 -10.15
N ASN A 28 39.94 11.86 -9.68
CA ASN A 28 40.41 11.64 -8.31
C ASN A 28 39.87 12.75 -7.40
N TYR A 29 39.17 12.41 -6.31
CA TYR A 29 38.57 13.37 -5.38
C TYR A 29 39.02 13.14 -3.93
N PRO A 30 39.07 14.19 -3.09
CA PRO A 30 39.75 14.18 -1.79
C PRO A 30 38.99 13.42 -0.68
N GLY A 31 39.71 13.03 0.38
CA GLY A 31 39.31 12.06 1.42
C GLY A 31 38.13 12.40 2.34
N THR A 32 37.38 13.48 2.12
CA THR A 32 36.24 13.90 2.96
C THR A 32 35.00 13.03 2.80
N ILE A 33 34.68 12.52 1.60
CA ILE A 33 33.53 11.59 1.40
C ILE A 33 33.81 10.23 2.00
N VAL A 34 35.04 9.74 1.86
CA VAL A 34 35.48 8.47 2.47
C VAL A 34 35.18 8.52 3.97
N GLN A 35 35.58 9.60 4.64
CA GLN A 35 35.30 9.82 6.06
C GLN A 35 33.79 9.87 6.36
N VAL A 36 32.98 10.54 5.53
CA VAL A 36 31.52 10.58 5.71
C VAL A 36 30.92 9.17 5.62
N LEU A 37 31.26 8.40 4.60
CA LEU A 37 30.73 7.04 4.40
C LEU A 37 31.24 6.06 5.47
N GLU A 38 32.49 6.20 5.92
CA GLU A 38 33.06 5.44 7.03
C GLU A 38 32.36 5.77 8.34
N ASN A 39 32.11 7.06 8.62
CA ASN A 39 31.36 7.51 9.79
C ASN A 39 29.93 6.96 9.77
N VAL A 40 29.27 7.02 8.62
CA VAL A 40 27.93 6.47 8.41
C VAL A 40 27.94 4.96 8.65
N ASN A 41 28.87 4.23 8.02
CA ASN A 41 29.00 2.79 8.21
C ASN A 41 29.34 2.42 9.67
N GLY A 42 30.14 3.23 10.36
CA GLY A 42 30.46 3.08 11.78
C GLY A 42 29.20 3.16 12.66
N LYS A 43 28.31 4.10 12.38
CA LYS A 43 27.00 4.24 13.05
C LYS A 43 26.02 3.11 12.71
N LEU A 44 26.25 2.33 11.63
CA LEU A 44 25.47 1.11 11.31
C LEU A 44 26.00 -0.14 12.03
N LYS A 45 27.18 -0.08 12.68
CA LYS A 45 27.67 -1.18 13.48
C LYS A 45 26.80 -1.31 14.74
N LEU A 46 26.23 -2.48 14.92
CA LEU A 46 25.54 -2.84 16.16
C LEU A 46 26.58 -3.05 17.27
N LYS A 47 26.24 -2.66 18.51
CA LYS A 47 27.10 -2.87 19.67
C LYS A 47 27.31 -4.36 19.92
N GLU A 48 28.56 -4.81 19.97
CA GLU A 48 28.89 -6.23 20.07
C GLU A 48 28.35 -6.90 21.34
N ASP A 49 28.32 -6.18 22.46
CA ASP A 49 27.83 -6.70 23.73
C ASP A 49 26.31 -6.94 23.72
N GLU A 50 25.55 -6.04 23.08
CA GLU A 50 24.10 -6.22 22.88
C GLU A 50 23.82 -7.43 21.98
N ILE A 51 24.59 -7.60 20.90
CA ILE A 51 24.46 -8.76 20.00
C ILE A 51 24.80 -10.06 20.73
N LYS A 52 25.90 -10.12 21.47
CA LYS A 52 26.33 -11.34 22.18
C LYS A 52 25.30 -11.77 23.22
N LYS A 53 24.78 -10.81 24.00
CA LYS A 53 23.76 -11.06 25.04
C LYS A 53 22.42 -11.49 24.43
N THR A 54 21.98 -10.86 23.35
CA THR A 54 20.75 -11.25 22.66
C THR A 54 20.90 -12.61 22.00
N ASN A 55 22.03 -12.88 21.34
CA ASN A 55 22.28 -14.17 20.70
C ASN A 55 22.31 -15.33 21.69
N SER A 56 22.92 -15.17 22.88
CA SER A 56 22.96 -16.26 23.87
C SER A 56 21.58 -16.62 24.40
N LEU A 57 20.75 -15.61 24.70
CA LEU A 57 19.36 -15.81 25.16
C LEU A 57 18.49 -16.47 24.10
N ILE A 58 18.64 -16.06 22.83
CA ILE A 58 17.86 -16.64 21.74
C ILE A 58 18.36 -18.05 21.41
N ASP A 59 19.66 -18.31 21.44
CA ASP A 59 20.22 -19.63 21.21
C ASP A 59 19.72 -20.63 22.27
N GLU A 60 19.61 -20.21 23.53
CA GLU A 60 19.01 -21.02 24.58
C GLU A 60 17.51 -21.29 24.34
N LEU A 61 16.73 -20.24 24.03
CA LEU A 61 15.30 -20.36 23.67
C LEU A 61 15.09 -21.31 22.49
N ILE A 62 15.88 -21.17 21.42
CA ILE A 62 15.74 -22.01 20.24
C ILE A 62 16.10 -23.46 20.57
N LYS A 63 17.26 -23.69 21.19
CA LYS A 63 17.74 -25.05 21.43
C LYS A 63 16.89 -25.78 22.47
N LYS A 64 16.62 -25.15 23.62
CA LYS A 64 15.96 -25.82 24.75
C LYS A 64 14.44 -25.85 24.62
N ASP A 65 13.83 -24.78 24.12
CA ASP A 65 12.37 -24.70 24.06
C ASP A 65 11.87 -25.14 22.69
N LEU A 66 12.29 -24.45 21.62
CA LEU A 66 11.73 -24.69 20.29
C LEU A 66 12.09 -26.08 19.76
N ILE A 67 13.38 -26.42 19.64
CA ILE A 67 13.80 -27.68 19.01
C ILE A 67 13.31 -28.89 19.81
N GLU A 68 13.53 -28.92 21.13
CA GLU A 68 13.04 -30.03 21.96
C GLU A 68 11.51 -30.10 22.00
N GLY A 69 10.83 -28.95 21.98
CA GLY A 69 9.38 -28.89 21.82
C GLY A 69 8.91 -29.52 20.51
N LEU A 70 9.54 -29.19 19.38
CA LEU A 70 9.21 -29.75 18.07
C LEU A 70 9.45 -31.26 18.02
N LYS A 71 10.55 -31.76 18.59
CA LYS A 71 10.83 -33.21 18.71
C LYS A 71 9.73 -33.95 19.44
N LYS A 72 9.20 -33.38 20.53
CA LYS A 72 8.07 -33.96 21.29
C LYS A 72 6.76 -33.97 20.50
N LYS A 73 6.59 -33.12 19.48
CA LYS A 73 5.35 -33.01 18.69
C LYS A 73 5.32 -33.88 17.43
N SER A 74 6.48 -34.33 16.93
CA SER A 74 6.54 -35.19 15.75
C SER A 74 7.74 -36.13 15.82
N LYS A 75 7.44 -37.43 15.77
CA LYS A 75 8.48 -38.47 15.70
C LYS A 75 9.28 -38.37 14.40
N ALA A 76 8.64 -37.94 13.31
CA ALA A 76 9.34 -37.64 12.07
C ALA A 76 10.37 -36.53 12.27
N PHE A 77 9.97 -35.40 12.90
CA PHE A 77 10.89 -34.30 13.20
C PHE A 77 12.06 -34.76 14.07
N GLU A 78 11.79 -35.51 15.14
CA GLU A 78 12.81 -36.04 16.04
C GLU A 78 13.89 -36.85 15.32
N LEU A 79 13.49 -37.71 14.37
CA LEU A 79 14.42 -38.61 13.69
C LEU A 79 15.23 -37.93 12.58
N ILE A 80 14.62 -36.96 11.89
CA ILE A 80 15.22 -36.29 10.72
C ILE A 80 15.88 -34.95 11.06
N TYR A 81 15.62 -34.36 12.23
CA TYR A 81 16.32 -33.16 12.67
C TYR A 81 17.82 -33.42 12.77
N GLN A 82 18.63 -32.54 12.18
CA GLN A 82 20.09 -32.64 12.22
C GLN A 82 20.70 -31.52 13.05
N LYS A 83 20.46 -30.26 12.66
CA LYS A 83 21.05 -29.08 13.28
C LYS A 83 20.24 -27.82 12.95
N ILE A 84 20.46 -26.78 13.72
CA ILE A 84 20.11 -25.42 13.33
C ILE A 84 21.29 -24.75 12.64
N VAL A 85 21.00 -23.87 11.68
CA VAL A 85 22.00 -22.97 11.11
C VAL A 85 21.43 -21.56 11.06
N TRP A 86 22.13 -20.63 11.70
CA TRP A 86 21.83 -19.21 11.62
C TRP A 86 22.09 -18.70 10.21
N THR A 87 21.19 -17.90 9.68
CA THR A 87 21.29 -17.37 8.32
C THR A 87 20.93 -15.88 8.26
N GLY A 88 20.74 -15.36 7.05
CA GLY A 88 20.24 -14.01 6.84
C GLY A 88 21.27 -12.91 7.11
N SER A 89 20.78 -11.67 7.11
CA SER A 89 21.64 -10.49 7.12
C SER A 89 22.45 -10.35 8.42
N SER A 90 21.92 -10.81 9.55
CA SER A 90 22.65 -10.79 10.83
C SER A 90 23.85 -11.74 10.80
N TYR A 91 23.64 -12.99 10.38
CA TYR A 91 24.68 -14.01 10.29
C TYR A 91 25.76 -13.70 9.25
N GLU A 92 25.38 -13.07 8.14
CA GLU A 92 26.29 -12.59 7.10
C GLU A 92 27.00 -11.28 7.47
N GLY A 93 26.63 -10.65 8.60
CA GLY A 93 27.17 -9.36 9.04
C GLY A 93 26.77 -8.19 8.13
N LEU A 94 25.60 -8.27 7.48
CA LEU A 94 24.99 -7.27 6.60
C LEU A 94 23.77 -6.57 7.24
N LYS A 95 23.41 -6.86 8.49
CA LYS A 95 22.31 -6.19 9.20
C LYS A 95 22.68 -4.72 9.49
N ILE A 96 21.68 -3.83 9.45
CA ILE A 96 21.83 -2.37 9.57
C ILE A 96 20.82 -1.73 10.56
N SER A 97 20.02 -2.56 11.24
CA SER A 97 18.98 -2.18 12.20
C SER A 97 19.08 -3.06 13.46
N HIS A 98 18.30 -2.76 14.50
CA HIS A 98 18.31 -3.50 15.77
C HIS A 98 18.22 -5.03 15.58
N PRO A 99 18.82 -5.81 16.51
CA PRO A 99 18.77 -7.27 16.48
C PRO A 99 17.44 -7.78 17.05
N ASP A 100 16.33 -7.39 16.44
CA ASP A 100 14.97 -7.82 16.79
C ASP A 100 14.37 -8.81 15.78
N GLU A 101 15.13 -9.16 14.73
CA GLU A 101 14.75 -10.14 13.71
C GLU A 101 15.92 -11.05 13.36
N PHE A 102 15.67 -12.36 13.42
CA PHE A 102 16.64 -13.43 13.22
C PHE A 102 16.16 -14.45 12.20
N ASP A 103 17.07 -14.94 11.36
CA ASP A 103 16.80 -15.98 10.38
C ASP A 103 17.48 -17.30 10.78
N LEU A 104 16.71 -18.39 10.80
CA LEU A 104 17.14 -19.71 11.23
C LEU A 104 16.70 -20.78 10.23
N ASN A 105 17.66 -21.53 9.70
CA ASN A 105 17.37 -22.77 9.01
C ASN A 105 17.35 -23.93 10.01
N ILE A 106 16.30 -24.75 9.95
CA ILE A 106 16.28 -26.08 10.57
C ILE A 106 16.67 -27.08 9.50
N VAL A 107 17.87 -27.63 9.63
CA VAL A 107 18.41 -28.61 8.68
C VAL A 107 17.84 -29.98 9.01
N LEU A 108 17.15 -30.55 8.04
CA LEU A 108 16.58 -31.88 8.06
C LEU A 108 17.42 -32.79 7.16
N ARG A 109 17.59 -34.04 7.58
CA ARG A 109 18.22 -35.09 6.75
C ARG A 109 17.16 -36.02 6.19
N PHE A 110 17.40 -36.55 4.99
CA PHE A 110 16.58 -37.66 4.52
C PHE A 110 16.86 -38.91 5.36
N PRO A 111 15.84 -39.77 5.56
CA PRO A 111 15.99 -40.98 6.34
C PRO A 111 16.65 -42.14 5.57
N PHE A 112 17.10 -41.88 4.35
CA PHE A 112 17.71 -42.80 3.41
C PHE A 112 18.94 -42.15 2.75
N LYS A 113 19.74 -42.93 2.01
CA LYS A 113 20.92 -42.40 1.29
C LYS A 113 20.50 -41.47 0.16
N SER A 114 21.23 -40.37 -0.02
CA SER A 114 20.87 -39.29 -0.96
C SER A 114 20.98 -39.68 -2.44
N ASP A 115 21.69 -40.76 -2.78
CA ASP A 115 21.80 -41.33 -4.13
C ASP A 115 20.49 -42.01 -4.61
N LEU A 116 19.57 -42.32 -3.70
CA LEU A 116 18.26 -42.90 -4.03
C LEU A 116 17.26 -41.88 -4.59
N ILE A 117 17.53 -40.58 -4.42
CA ILE A 117 16.71 -39.50 -4.96
C ILE A 117 17.42 -38.82 -6.13
N LYS A 118 16.63 -38.30 -7.08
CA LYS A 118 17.16 -37.52 -8.20
C LYS A 118 16.78 -36.05 -8.06
N ILE A 119 17.77 -35.20 -7.93
CA ILE A 119 17.59 -33.74 -7.95
C ILE A 119 17.68 -33.27 -9.41
N SER A 120 16.58 -32.75 -9.94
CA SER A 120 16.51 -32.27 -11.33
C SER A 120 16.27 -30.77 -11.37
N PRO A 121 17.01 -30.00 -12.20
CA PRO A 121 16.74 -28.58 -12.39
C PRO A 121 15.37 -28.38 -13.04
N ARG A 122 14.70 -27.28 -12.71
CA ARG A 122 13.48 -26.85 -13.38
C ARG A 122 13.79 -25.86 -14.49
N ASN A 123 13.21 -26.08 -15.68
CA ASN A 123 13.35 -25.18 -16.82
C ASN A 123 12.25 -24.11 -16.85
N ASP A 124 11.06 -24.46 -16.38
CA ASP A 124 9.90 -23.55 -16.25
C ASP A 124 10.08 -22.52 -15.12
N VAL A 125 10.86 -22.88 -14.09
CA VAL A 125 11.18 -21.98 -12.97
C VAL A 125 12.67 -22.03 -12.63
N PRO A 126 13.53 -21.29 -13.35
CA PRO A 126 14.97 -21.28 -13.10
C PRO A 126 15.33 -20.91 -11.64
N GLY A 127 16.38 -21.54 -11.11
CA GLY A 127 16.78 -21.42 -9.70
C GLY A 127 16.00 -22.34 -8.75
N PHE A 128 15.12 -23.20 -9.29
CA PHE A 128 14.42 -24.24 -8.57
C PHE A 128 14.80 -25.64 -9.08
N VAL A 129 14.60 -26.63 -8.22
CA VAL A 129 14.79 -28.05 -8.49
C VAL A 129 13.56 -28.84 -8.06
N THR A 130 13.36 -30.02 -8.65
CA THR A 130 12.42 -31.04 -8.19
C THR A 130 13.22 -32.22 -7.62
N ILE A 131 12.72 -32.83 -6.54
CA ILE A 131 13.26 -34.06 -5.98
C ILE A 131 12.38 -35.24 -6.40
N LYS A 132 12.89 -36.08 -7.30
CA LYS A 132 12.20 -37.26 -7.83
C LYS A 132 12.61 -38.53 -7.07
N ASN A 133 11.79 -39.57 -7.20
CA ASN A 133 11.96 -40.88 -6.55
C ASN A 133 11.90 -40.84 -5.01
N PHE A 134 11.38 -39.76 -4.43
CA PHE A 134 11.29 -39.60 -2.98
C PHE A 134 10.48 -40.72 -2.32
N LYS A 135 9.30 -41.06 -2.88
CA LYS A 135 8.46 -42.14 -2.35
C LYS A 135 9.18 -43.48 -2.37
N LYS A 136 9.74 -43.87 -3.52
CA LYS A 136 10.48 -45.13 -3.67
C LYS A 136 11.70 -45.22 -2.73
N ALA A 137 12.41 -44.10 -2.53
CA ALA A 137 13.51 -44.03 -1.57
C ALA A 137 13.01 -44.15 -0.12
N LEU A 138 11.84 -43.60 0.19
CA LEU A 138 11.21 -43.73 1.51
C LEU A 138 10.71 -45.15 1.79
N ASP A 139 10.28 -45.89 0.79
CA ASP A 139 9.80 -47.27 0.96
C ASP A 139 10.93 -48.21 1.44
N THR A 140 12.21 -47.87 1.20
CA THR A 140 13.35 -48.68 1.66
C THR A 140 13.51 -48.72 3.19
N ILE A 141 12.83 -47.83 3.92
CA ILE A 141 12.89 -47.77 5.39
C ILE A 141 11.57 -48.18 6.06
N GLU A 142 10.54 -48.57 5.29
CA GLU A 142 9.22 -48.89 5.85
C GLU A 142 9.27 -50.03 6.87
N ALA A 143 10.05 -51.07 6.56
CA ALA A 143 10.22 -52.24 7.41
C ALA A 143 11.15 -52.00 8.62
N ASP A 144 11.90 -50.89 8.66
CA ASP A 144 12.79 -50.58 9.77
C ASP A 144 11.96 -50.11 10.99
N PRO A 145 12.01 -50.83 12.13
CA PRO A 145 11.25 -50.47 13.33
C PRO A 145 11.53 -49.06 13.84
N LYS A 146 12.74 -48.52 13.61
CA LYS A 146 13.12 -47.16 13.97
C LYS A 146 12.30 -46.12 13.20
N TRP A 147 12.05 -46.36 11.92
CA TRP A 147 11.43 -45.41 11.00
C TRP A 147 9.93 -45.60 10.85
N ARG A 148 9.41 -46.80 11.12
CA ARG A 148 7.99 -47.15 11.04
C ARG A 148 7.04 -46.12 11.70
N PRO A 149 7.34 -45.53 12.87
CA PRO A 149 6.47 -44.49 13.47
C PRO A 149 6.41 -43.17 12.67
N ALA A 150 7.46 -42.84 11.92
CA ALA A 150 7.56 -41.61 11.11
C ALA A 150 7.18 -41.83 9.64
N TYR A 151 7.25 -43.07 9.13
CA TYR A 151 7.04 -43.40 7.72
C TYR A 151 5.71 -42.84 7.17
N LYS A 152 4.59 -43.08 7.86
CA LYS A 152 3.27 -42.58 7.43
C LYS A 152 3.17 -41.06 7.37
N GLU A 153 3.94 -40.34 8.18
CA GLU A 153 3.97 -38.88 8.20
C GLU A 153 4.79 -38.34 7.02
N LEU A 154 5.98 -38.93 6.79
CA LEU A 154 6.87 -38.58 5.69
C LEU A 154 6.29 -38.94 4.31
N LEU A 155 5.54 -40.04 4.21
CA LEU A 155 4.92 -40.50 2.96
C LEU A 155 3.94 -39.46 2.40
N LYS A 156 3.29 -38.67 3.26
CA LYS A 156 2.36 -37.60 2.87
C LYS A 156 3.05 -36.44 2.14
N TRP A 157 4.38 -36.41 2.12
CA TRP A 157 5.13 -35.41 1.38
C TRP A 157 5.33 -35.79 -0.08
N ALA A 158 4.97 -36.99 -0.50
CA ALA A 158 5.04 -37.41 -1.89
C ALA A 158 3.75 -37.05 -2.66
N ASP A 159 3.88 -36.75 -3.95
CA ASP A 159 2.76 -36.84 -4.89
C ASP A 159 2.57 -38.26 -5.42
N ASP A 160 1.55 -38.45 -6.26
CA ASP A 160 1.25 -39.75 -6.89
C ASP A 160 2.37 -40.22 -7.83
N SER A 161 3.19 -39.30 -8.34
CA SER A 161 4.38 -39.59 -9.14
C SER A 161 5.63 -39.89 -8.28
N GLY A 162 5.52 -39.83 -6.96
CA GLY A 162 6.59 -40.07 -6.02
C GLY A 162 7.60 -38.93 -5.86
N ASN A 163 7.28 -37.71 -6.29
CA ASN A 163 8.11 -36.51 -6.11
C ASN A 163 7.89 -35.88 -4.72
N LEU A 164 8.92 -35.25 -4.17
CA LEU A 164 8.81 -34.53 -2.89
C LEU A 164 8.10 -33.18 -3.08
N LEU A 165 6.96 -33.03 -2.44
CA LEU A 165 6.14 -31.82 -2.46
C LEU A 165 6.61 -30.79 -1.43
N THR A 166 6.88 -29.60 -1.94
CA THR A 166 7.34 -28.44 -1.20
C THR A 166 6.27 -27.90 -0.24
N ASN A 167 5.02 -27.85 -0.69
CA ASN A 167 3.90 -27.39 0.14
C ASN A 167 3.62 -28.36 1.29
N LYS A 168 3.77 -29.68 1.09
CA LYS A 168 3.51 -30.68 2.13
C LYS A 168 4.51 -30.64 3.26
N VAL A 169 5.80 -30.45 2.95
CA VAL A 169 6.82 -30.23 4.00
C VAL A 169 6.54 -28.94 4.77
N ARG A 170 6.10 -27.88 4.09
CA ARG A 170 5.78 -26.60 4.73
C ARG A 170 4.54 -26.67 5.62
N GLU A 171 3.46 -27.31 5.15
CA GLU A 171 2.23 -27.58 5.92
C GLU A 171 2.53 -28.44 7.15
N TRP A 172 3.37 -29.46 7.00
CA TRP A 172 3.82 -30.30 8.10
C TRP A 172 4.59 -29.49 9.15
N MET A 173 5.58 -28.70 8.72
CA MET A 173 6.40 -27.90 9.61
C MET A 173 5.55 -26.86 10.37
N GLU A 174 4.59 -26.23 9.69
CA GLU A 174 3.63 -25.34 10.33
C GLU A 174 2.81 -26.05 11.41
N SER A 175 2.28 -27.24 11.10
CA SER A 175 1.47 -28.02 12.04
C SER A 175 2.21 -28.29 13.34
N ILE A 176 3.48 -28.70 13.27
CA ILE A 176 4.28 -28.97 14.47
C ILE A 176 4.65 -27.70 15.24
N VAL A 177 4.94 -26.60 14.54
CA VAL A 177 5.26 -25.30 15.15
C VAL A 177 4.05 -24.68 15.85
N VAL A 178 2.86 -24.76 15.25
CA VAL A 178 1.61 -24.28 15.86
C VAL A 178 1.26 -25.11 17.10
N LYS A 179 1.39 -26.45 17.04
CA LYS A 179 1.19 -27.32 18.20
C LYS A 179 2.14 -26.97 19.35
N PHE A 180 3.42 -26.77 19.04
CA PHE A 180 4.40 -26.33 20.02
C PHE A 180 4.02 -24.97 20.63
N SER A 181 3.69 -23.97 19.80
CA SER A 181 3.33 -22.64 20.24
C SER A 181 2.11 -22.63 21.17
N ASN A 182 1.07 -23.41 20.84
CA ASN A 182 -0.13 -23.52 21.67
C ASN A 182 0.18 -24.05 23.08
N GLU A 183 1.02 -25.08 23.19
CA GLU A 183 1.45 -25.63 24.47
C GLU A 183 2.41 -24.68 25.21
N TYR A 184 3.38 -24.11 24.50
CA TYR A 184 4.36 -23.17 25.05
C TYR A 184 3.70 -21.95 25.69
N ASN A 185 2.57 -21.50 25.15
CA ASN A 185 1.85 -20.31 25.57
C ASN A 185 0.94 -20.52 26.80
N VAL A 186 0.70 -21.77 27.23
CA VAL A 186 -0.15 -22.07 28.39
C VAL A 186 0.45 -21.41 29.65
N GLY A 187 -0.36 -20.61 30.35
CA GLY A 187 0.05 -19.92 31.57
C GLY A 187 1.06 -18.77 31.40
N LYS A 188 1.47 -18.44 30.16
CA LYS A 188 2.43 -17.34 29.93
C LYS A 188 1.73 -15.99 29.77
N PRO A 189 2.33 -14.90 30.31
CA PRO A 189 1.84 -13.54 30.06
C PRO A 189 2.01 -13.18 28.59
N GLU A 190 1.17 -12.25 28.10
CA GLU A 190 1.05 -11.91 26.67
C GLU A 190 2.40 -11.53 26.02
N ASN A 191 3.26 -10.81 26.73
CA ASN A 191 4.58 -10.41 26.25
C ASN A 191 5.63 -11.54 26.18
N LYS A 192 5.30 -12.73 26.68
CA LYS A 192 6.14 -13.94 26.62
C LYS A 192 5.51 -15.08 25.79
N LYS A 193 4.38 -14.81 25.13
CA LYS A 193 3.77 -15.77 24.21
C LYS A 193 4.47 -15.72 22.85
N ILE A 194 4.56 -16.89 22.22
CA ILE A 194 4.99 -17.05 20.84
C ILE A 194 3.76 -16.94 19.93
N ILE A 195 3.80 -16.03 18.97
CA ILE A 195 2.79 -15.92 17.90
C ILE A 195 3.40 -16.38 16.59
N VAL A 196 2.80 -17.39 15.96
CA VAL A 196 3.29 -17.96 14.69
C VAL A 196 2.63 -17.23 13.52
N ARG A 197 3.42 -16.79 12.54
CA ARG A 197 2.95 -16.21 11.27
C ARG A 197 3.71 -16.82 10.09
N LYS A 198 3.13 -16.78 8.89
CA LYS A 198 3.81 -17.20 7.65
C LYS A 198 4.43 -15.99 6.96
N SER A 199 5.68 -16.11 6.52
CA SER A 199 6.37 -15.09 5.73
C SER A 199 7.26 -15.76 4.67
N GLY A 200 6.80 -15.78 3.41
CA GLY A 200 7.54 -16.45 2.33
C GLY A 200 7.85 -17.94 2.65
N PRO A 201 9.12 -18.39 2.61
CA PRO A 201 9.48 -19.76 2.98
C PRO A 201 9.46 -20.03 4.50
N ALA A 202 9.40 -18.98 5.33
CA ALA A 202 9.55 -19.09 6.78
C ALA A 202 8.22 -19.19 7.52
N MET A 203 8.28 -19.80 8.70
CA MET A 203 7.34 -19.54 9.80
C MET A 203 8.03 -18.59 10.78
N THR A 204 7.48 -17.40 10.90
CA THR A 204 7.98 -16.35 11.79
C THR A 204 7.39 -16.54 13.18
N LEU A 205 8.25 -16.73 14.18
CA LEU A 205 7.89 -16.78 15.60
C LEU A 205 8.07 -15.39 16.21
N TRP A 206 6.99 -14.79 16.68
CA TRP A 206 7.01 -13.50 17.36
C TRP A 206 6.98 -13.69 18.87
N LEU A 207 7.97 -13.15 19.58
CA LEU A 207 8.06 -13.09 21.04
C LEU A 207 8.19 -11.63 21.48
N GLY A 208 7.05 -10.99 21.76
CA GLY A 208 7.00 -9.55 22.01
C GLY A 208 7.46 -8.76 20.77
N LYS A 209 8.63 -8.10 20.85
CA LYS A 209 9.23 -7.35 19.73
C LYS A 209 10.22 -8.18 18.90
N LEU A 210 10.61 -9.36 19.40
CA LEU A 210 11.53 -10.26 18.73
C LEU A 210 10.80 -11.09 17.67
N SER A 211 11.39 -11.27 16.51
CA SER A 211 10.91 -12.16 15.45
C SER A 211 12.00 -13.14 15.03
N ILE A 212 11.63 -14.41 14.84
CA ILE A 212 12.54 -15.48 14.42
C ILE A 212 11.92 -16.20 13.22
N ASP A 213 12.51 -16.04 12.04
CA ASP A 213 12.12 -16.72 10.81
C ASP A 213 12.74 -18.11 10.77
N VAL A 214 11.89 -19.13 10.92
CA VAL A 214 12.29 -20.54 10.89
C VAL A 214 11.97 -21.14 9.53
N VAL A 215 12.96 -21.72 8.85
CA VAL A 215 12.80 -22.35 7.53
C VAL A 215 13.29 -23.80 7.58
N PRO A 216 12.47 -24.82 7.25
CA PRO A 216 12.94 -26.19 7.12
C PRO A 216 13.71 -26.35 5.80
N VAL A 217 14.90 -26.96 5.85
CA VAL A 217 15.78 -27.11 4.68
C VAL A 217 16.39 -28.51 4.63
N PHE A 218 16.77 -28.96 3.43
CA PHE A 218 17.58 -30.17 3.26
C PHE A 218 18.94 -29.79 2.68
N GLY A 219 20.02 -30.28 3.31
CA GLY A 219 21.40 -30.00 2.93
C GLY A 219 22.01 -31.10 2.07
N PHE A 220 22.91 -30.71 1.17
CA PHE A 220 23.62 -31.62 0.26
C PHE A 220 25.10 -31.23 0.14
N THR A 221 25.96 -32.25 0.11
CA THR A 221 27.41 -32.12 -0.11
C THR A 221 27.83 -32.48 -1.53
N SER A 222 26.96 -33.17 -2.29
CA SER A 222 27.17 -33.46 -3.70
C SER A 222 27.03 -32.18 -4.55
N PRO A 223 27.65 -32.11 -5.74
CA PRO A 223 27.44 -30.99 -6.65
C PRO A 223 25.96 -30.71 -6.98
N PRO A 224 25.51 -29.44 -7.00
CA PRO A 224 24.18 -29.11 -7.49
C PRO A 224 24.05 -29.47 -8.97
N PRO A 225 22.82 -29.78 -9.45
CA PRO A 225 22.63 -30.17 -10.85
C PRO A 225 22.80 -28.96 -11.79
N SER A 226 23.44 -29.19 -12.94
CA SER A 226 23.49 -28.21 -14.04
C SER A 226 22.07 -27.75 -14.44
N PRO A 227 21.84 -26.47 -14.81
CA PRO A 227 22.83 -25.40 -14.99
C PRO A 227 23.15 -24.59 -13.73
N ILE A 228 22.74 -25.07 -12.55
CA ILE A 228 23.05 -24.42 -11.28
C ILE A 228 24.56 -24.48 -11.04
N ARG A 229 25.14 -23.33 -10.71
CA ARG A 229 26.57 -23.18 -10.49
C ARG A 229 27.03 -24.04 -9.32
N VAL A 230 28.14 -24.75 -9.53
CA VAL A 230 28.85 -25.48 -8.49
C VAL A 230 29.81 -24.52 -7.75
N PRO A 231 29.67 -24.32 -6.43
CA PRO A 231 30.64 -23.55 -5.66
C PRO A 231 31.99 -24.26 -5.60
N ARG A 232 33.08 -23.49 -5.61
CA ARG A 232 34.46 -24.02 -5.47
C ARG A 232 35.25 -23.22 -4.43
N PRO A 233 35.90 -23.88 -3.45
CA PRO A 233 35.86 -25.32 -3.17
C PRO A 233 34.49 -25.78 -2.65
N MET A 234 34.17 -27.07 -2.84
CA MET A 234 32.93 -27.68 -2.34
C MET A 234 33.13 -28.19 -0.90
N ASN A 235 33.26 -27.26 0.04
CA ASN A 235 33.60 -27.53 1.45
C ASN A 235 32.45 -27.26 2.43
N ARG A 236 31.26 -26.92 1.94
CA ARG A 236 30.04 -26.66 2.72
C ARG A 236 28.84 -27.39 2.13
N GLU A 237 27.73 -27.40 2.85
CA GLU A 237 26.45 -27.88 2.30
C GLU A 237 25.79 -26.76 1.48
N TRP A 238 25.13 -27.12 0.39
CA TRP A 238 24.10 -26.28 -0.23
C TRP A 238 22.73 -26.85 0.13
N PHE A 239 21.71 -25.99 0.08
CA PHE A 239 20.40 -26.32 0.63
C PHE A 239 19.29 -26.14 -0.40
N ILE A 240 18.22 -26.90 -0.22
CA ILE A 240 16.93 -26.61 -0.85
C ILE A 240 15.95 -26.05 0.19
N VAL A 241 15.19 -25.03 -0.21
CA VAL A 241 14.25 -24.33 0.66
C VAL A 241 12.84 -24.30 0.06
N PRO A 242 11.78 -24.42 0.89
CA PRO A 242 10.41 -24.50 0.40
C PRO A 242 9.82 -23.12 0.10
N LYS A 243 10.38 -22.43 -0.90
CA LYS A 243 9.93 -21.09 -1.27
C LYS A 243 8.68 -21.15 -2.14
N PRO A 244 7.56 -20.52 -1.73
CA PRO A 244 6.37 -20.43 -2.56
C PRO A 244 6.64 -19.66 -3.86
N LEU A 245 6.01 -20.10 -4.95
CA LEU A 245 6.00 -19.40 -6.23
C LEU A 245 4.85 -18.40 -6.26
N ASN A 246 5.15 -17.13 -6.47
CA ASN A 246 4.14 -16.08 -6.52
C ASN A 246 3.29 -16.24 -7.79
N GLY A 247 1.98 -16.47 -7.63
CA GLY A 247 1.03 -16.54 -8.75
C GLY A 247 1.01 -17.88 -9.51
N GLN A 248 1.78 -18.89 -9.08
CA GLN A 248 1.80 -20.23 -9.67
C GLN A 248 1.47 -21.28 -8.60
N THR A 249 0.18 -21.44 -8.29
CA THR A 249 -0.30 -22.35 -7.23
C THR A 249 -0.24 -23.83 -7.62
N ASP A 250 -0.10 -24.11 -8.92
CA ASP A 250 -0.18 -25.48 -9.45
C ASP A 250 1.15 -26.23 -9.33
N ILE A 251 2.27 -25.50 -9.23
CA ILE A 251 3.60 -26.09 -9.05
C ILE A 251 3.86 -26.30 -7.56
N LYS A 252 3.74 -27.56 -7.13
CA LYS A 252 3.80 -27.97 -5.71
C LYS A 252 5.12 -28.63 -5.30
N ASP A 253 5.96 -28.97 -6.26
CA ASP A 253 7.20 -29.74 -6.10
C ASP A 253 8.49 -28.92 -6.38
N ALA A 254 8.37 -27.59 -6.55
CA ALA A 254 9.49 -26.71 -6.83
C ALA A 254 10.21 -26.23 -5.55
N TRP A 255 11.45 -26.67 -5.39
CA TRP A 255 12.34 -26.30 -4.29
C TRP A 255 13.39 -25.28 -4.72
N ARG A 256 13.53 -24.14 -4.02
CA ARG A 256 14.55 -23.14 -4.37
C ARG A 256 15.91 -23.56 -3.82
N VAL A 257 16.97 -23.46 -4.61
CA VAL A 257 18.34 -23.67 -4.11
C VAL A 257 18.84 -22.48 -3.27
N SER A 258 19.73 -22.75 -2.32
CA SER A 258 20.27 -21.78 -1.37
C SER A 258 21.72 -22.12 -1.01
N PHE A 259 22.60 -21.13 -1.08
CA PHE A 259 24.05 -21.31 -0.91
C PHE A 259 24.61 -20.31 0.11
N TYR A 260 23.85 -19.99 1.16
CA TYR A 260 24.20 -18.91 2.09
C TYR A 260 25.55 -19.11 2.80
N GLU A 261 25.98 -20.35 3.07
CA GLU A 261 27.30 -20.61 3.67
C GLU A 261 28.42 -20.20 2.71
N PHE A 262 28.29 -20.59 1.44
CA PHE A 262 29.22 -20.18 0.40
C PHE A 262 29.19 -18.68 0.17
N GLU A 263 28.01 -18.05 0.10
CA GLU A 263 27.89 -16.60 -0.05
C GLU A 263 28.52 -15.84 1.11
N LYS A 264 28.42 -16.37 2.34
CA LYS A 264 29.08 -15.79 3.51
C LYS A 264 30.59 -15.88 3.41
N ASP A 265 31.11 -17.04 3.03
CA ASP A 265 32.56 -17.25 2.84
C ASP A 265 33.08 -16.35 1.72
N ILE A 266 32.34 -16.26 0.60
CA ILE A 266 32.63 -15.33 -0.50
C ILE A 266 32.69 -13.89 0.03
N LEU A 267 31.67 -13.41 0.75
CA LEU A 267 31.60 -12.03 1.26
C LEU A 267 32.57 -11.72 2.41
N ARG A 268 33.19 -12.71 3.05
CA ARG A 268 34.14 -12.50 4.14
C ARG A 268 35.38 -11.76 3.64
N ASP A 269 35.83 -12.09 2.43
CA ASP A 269 37.11 -11.64 1.88
C ASP A 269 36.93 -10.46 0.89
N TYR A 270 35.81 -9.73 1.00
CA TYR A 270 35.34 -8.75 0.02
C TYR A 270 35.64 -7.27 0.38
N GLY A 271 36.47 -7.03 1.40
CA GLY A 271 36.94 -5.69 1.77
C GLY A 271 35.82 -4.65 1.88
N THR A 272 35.91 -3.55 1.13
CA THR A 272 34.95 -2.44 1.16
C THR A 272 33.56 -2.76 0.55
N ILE A 273 33.38 -3.90 -0.13
CA ILE A 273 32.10 -4.27 -0.74
C ILE A 273 31.03 -4.55 0.32
N LYS A 274 31.40 -5.18 1.44
CA LYS A 274 30.45 -5.49 2.52
C LYS A 274 29.92 -4.21 3.19
N PRO A 275 30.77 -3.23 3.58
CA PRO A 275 30.32 -1.90 3.96
C PRO A 275 29.47 -1.20 2.88
N ALA A 276 29.84 -1.29 1.59
CA ALA A 276 29.05 -0.69 0.51
C ALA A 276 27.64 -1.30 0.42
N ILE A 277 27.49 -2.61 0.54
CA ILE A 277 26.17 -3.28 0.61
C ILE A 277 25.34 -2.72 1.77
N LYS A 278 25.93 -2.52 2.96
CA LYS A 278 25.22 -1.94 4.12
C LYS A 278 24.74 -0.52 3.84
N LEU A 279 25.60 0.31 3.26
CA LEU A 279 25.28 1.69 2.89
C LEU A 279 24.15 1.73 1.86
N ILE A 280 24.18 0.88 0.83
CA ILE A 280 23.11 0.77 -0.17
C ILE A 280 21.81 0.26 0.45
N LYS A 281 21.87 -0.73 1.35
CA LYS A 281 20.68 -1.20 2.09
C LYS A 281 20.07 -0.08 2.94
N LYS A 282 20.91 0.72 3.61
CA LYS A 282 20.45 1.84 4.43
C LYS A 282 19.85 2.94 3.55
N LEU A 283 20.50 3.27 2.45
CA LEU A 283 19.98 4.20 1.45
C LEU A 283 18.64 3.73 0.90
N ARG A 284 18.52 2.44 0.53
CA ARG A 284 17.27 1.82 0.08
C ARG A 284 16.16 2.01 1.10
N ASP A 285 16.43 1.78 2.38
CA ASP A 285 15.43 1.93 3.45
C ASP A 285 15.04 3.39 3.67
N THR A 286 16.01 4.30 3.67
CA THR A 286 15.77 5.75 3.81
C THR A 286 15.04 6.35 2.61
N GLN A 287 15.29 5.83 1.40
CA GLN A 287 14.69 6.29 0.14
C GLN A 287 13.43 5.49 -0.27
N ASP A 288 12.97 4.57 0.58
CA ASP A 288 11.79 3.73 0.40
C ASP A 288 11.78 2.90 -0.89
N TRP A 289 12.88 2.23 -1.22
CA TRP A 289 12.99 1.36 -2.40
C TRP A 289 12.50 -0.07 -2.08
N LYS A 290 11.25 -0.21 -1.60
CA LYS A 290 10.68 -1.47 -1.08
C LYS A 290 10.76 -2.66 -2.05
N SER A 291 10.74 -2.41 -3.37
CA SER A 291 10.82 -3.44 -4.40
C SER A 291 12.24 -4.03 -4.58
N LEU A 292 13.28 -3.32 -4.13
CA LEU A 292 14.66 -3.78 -4.18
C LEU A 292 15.04 -4.50 -2.88
N TYR A 293 14.75 -5.79 -2.79
CA TYR A 293 15.04 -6.57 -1.59
C TYR A 293 16.54 -6.79 -1.37
N SER A 294 16.93 -7.06 -0.11
CA SER A 294 18.34 -7.17 0.33
C SER A 294 19.17 -8.13 -0.50
N TYR A 295 18.59 -9.27 -0.89
CA TYR A 295 19.31 -10.28 -1.64
C TYR A 295 19.56 -9.86 -3.10
N ALA A 296 18.74 -8.99 -3.71
CA ALA A 296 19.04 -8.43 -5.04
C ALA A 296 20.30 -7.52 -4.98
N ILE A 297 20.43 -6.69 -3.94
CA ILE A 297 21.64 -5.86 -3.71
C ILE A 297 22.87 -6.77 -3.57
N LYS A 298 22.74 -7.86 -2.81
CA LYS A 298 23.81 -8.86 -2.65
C LYS A 298 24.17 -9.53 -3.97
N SER A 299 23.19 -9.99 -4.75
CA SER A 299 23.44 -10.61 -6.06
C SER A 299 24.14 -9.66 -7.03
N ALA A 300 23.75 -8.38 -7.06
CA ALA A 300 24.42 -7.38 -7.88
C ALA A 300 25.90 -7.22 -7.48
N ALA A 301 26.20 -7.14 -6.18
CA ALA A 301 27.57 -7.04 -5.69
C ALA A 301 28.42 -8.29 -6.03
N LEU A 302 27.85 -9.48 -5.91
CA LEU A 302 28.54 -10.74 -6.26
C LEU A 302 28.90 -10.78 -7.76
N TRP A 303 27.94 -10.47 -8.65
CA TRP A 303 28.21 -10.41 -10.10
C TRP A 303 29.22 -9.35 -10.45
N MET A 304 29.06 -8.13 -9.91
CA MET A 304 30.00 -7.04 -10.17
C MET A 304 31.43 -7.36 -9.71
N LYS A 305 31.59 -8.11 -8.61
CA LYS A 305 32.92 -8.52 -8.17
C LYS A 305 33.51 -9.59 -9.08
N GLU A 306 32.72 -10.58 -9.47
CA GLU A 306 33.16 -11.64 -10.37
C GLU A 306 33.57 -11.11 -11.75
N GLU A 307 32.82 -10.15 -12.28
CA GLU A 307 33.08 -9.52 -13.58
C GLU A 307 34.17 -8.44 -13.52
N GLY A 308 34.78 -8.22 -12.35
CA GLY A 308 35.82 -7.20 -12.16
C GLY A 308 35.30 -5.74 -12.13
N GLY A 309 33.98 -5.54 -12.11
CA GLY A 309 33.35 -4.22 -12.02
C GLY A 309 33.57 -3.51 -10.68
N ILE A 310 33.75 -4.25 -9.57
CA ILE A 310 34.13 -3.72 -8.25
C ILE A 310 35.25 -4.55 -7.60
N SER A 311 36.07 -3.94 -6.76
CA SER A 311 37.11 -4.63 -5.99
C SER A 311 37.07 -4.27 -4.50
N GLY A 312 37.32 -5.27 -3.63
CA GLY A 312 37.36 -5.07 -2.18
C GLY A 312 38.49 -4.17 -1.69
N ASN A 313 39.52 -3.95 -2.52
CA ASN A 313 40.67 -3.09 -2.24
C ASN A 313 40.42 -1.61 -2.63
N GLU A 314 39.31 -1.32 -3.31
CA GLU A 314 38.92 0.07 -3.63
C GLU A 314 38.47 0.81 -2.36
N LYS A 315 38.60 2.14 -2.37
CA LYS A 315 38.05 2.99 -1.32
C LYS A 315 36.52 2.88 -1.28
N ILE A 316 35.94 3.04 -0.10
CA ILE A 316 34.51 2.77 0.13
C ILE A 316 33.57 3.62 -0.73
N ASP A 317 33.97 4.85 -1.04
CA ASP A 317 33.24 5.79 -1.88
C ASP A 317 33.15 5.30 -3.34
N ILE A 318 34.27 4.82 -3.87
CA ILE A 318 34.36 4.18 -5.19
C ILE A 318 33.48 2.93 -5.23
N THR A 319 33.65 2.03 -4.27
CA THR A 319 32.88 0.77 -4.21
C THR A 319 31.39 1.02 -4.06
N PHE A 320 30.99 1.98 -3.23
CA PHE A 320 29.60 2.39 -3.06
C PHE A 320 28.99 2.93 -4.36
N LEU A 321 29.68 3.86 -5.03
CA LEU A 321 29.15 4.50 -6.24
C LEU A 321 29.05 3.51 -7.40
N LYS A 322 30.08 2.67 -7.59
CA LYS A 322 30.05 1.60 -8.60
C LYS A 322 28.90 0.63 -8.34
N LEU A 323 28.73 0.17 -7.09
CA LEU A 323 27.63 -0.74 -6.75
C LEU A 323 26.26 -0.08 -7.00
N LEU A 324 26.08 1.20 -6.67
CA LEU A 324 24.84 1.93 -6.94
C LEU A 324 24.56 2.05 -8.45
N LYS A 325 25.58 2.38 -9.26
CA LYS A 325 25.50 2.44 -10.73
C LYS A 325 25.21 1.07 -11.34
N GLY A 326 25.83 0.01 -10.85
CA GLY A 326 25.58 -1.36 -11.30
C GLY A 326 24.15 -1.80 -11.03
N ILE A 327 23.63 -1.54 -9.82
CA ILE A 327 22.21 -1.80 -9.48
C ILE A 327 21.28 -1.02 -10.42
N GLN A 328 21.57 0.26 -10.69
CA GLN A 328 20.79 1.05 -11.64
C GLN A 328 20.81 0.45 -13.04
N THR A 329 21.97 -0.02 -13.51
CA THR A 329 22.13 -0.66 -14.83
C THR A 329 21.32 -1.94 -14.92
N TYR A 330 21.38 -2.80 -13.90
CA TYR A 330 20.58 -4.03 -13.83
C TYR A 330 19.07 -3.73 -13.86
N LEU A 331 18.63 -2.69 -13.15
CA LEU A 331 17.23 -2.25 -13.18
C LEU A 331 16.84 -1.67 -14.54
N ASP A 332 17.73 -0.91 -15.19
CA ASP A 332 17.45 -0.29 -16.49
C ASP A 332 17.26 -1.36 -17.58
N LYS A 333 18.20 -2.31 -17.67
CA LYS A 333 18.10 -3.47 -18.57
C LYS A 333 16.97 -4.42 -18.18
N GLY A 334 16.66 -4.49 -16.90
CA GLY A 334 15.56 -5.27 -16.37
C GLY A 334 15.84 -6.71 -16.07
N PHE A 335 17.11 -7.06 -16.00
CA PHE A 335 17.53 -8.41 -15.71
C PHE A 335 18.71 -8.35 -14.75
N LEU A 336 18.53 -8.89 -13.54
CA LEU A 336 19.60 -9.15 -12.59
C LEU A 336 19.65 -10.66 -12.40
N PRO A 337 20.65 -11.39 -12.94
CA PRO A 337 20.69 -12.83 -12.75
C PRO A 337 20.84 -13.23 -11.29
N PHE A 338 20.22 -14.33 -10.92
CA PHE A 338 20.52 -15.03 -9.69
C PHE A 338 21.96 -15.55 -9.78
N TYR A 339 22.77 -15.25 -8.77
CA TYR A 339 24.19 -15.56 -8.78
C TYR A 339 24.53 -17.04 -9.05
N TRP A 340 23.64 -17.95 -8.63
CA TRP A 340 23.83 -19.39 -8.77
C TRP A 340 23.15 -20.00 -10.00
N GLU A 341 22.25 -19.28 -10.69
CA GLU A 341 21.59 -19.76 -11.92
C GLU A 341 21.25 -18.55 -12.81
N LYS A 342 22.05 -18.32 -13.86
CA LYS A 342 22.00 -17.11 -14.68
C LYS A 342 20.66 -16.89 -15.41
N ARG A 343 19.86 -17.95 -15.63
CA ARG A 343 18.54 -17.82 -16.28
C ARG A 343 17.48 -17.22 -15.34
N ALA A 344 17.69 -17.27 -14.02
CA ALA A 344 16.72 -16.76 -13.06
C ALA A 344 16.89 -15.25 -12.84
N ASN A 345 15.82 -14.47 -13.04
CA ASN A 345 15.83 -13.03 -12.77
C ASN A 345 15.50 -12.74 -11.31
N MET A 346 16.36 -11.96 -10.65
CA MET A 346 16.18 -11.51 -9.28
C MET A 346 15.29 -10.26 -9.17
N LEU A 347 15.01 -9.54 -10.25
CA LEU A 347 14.10 -8.40 -10.20
C LEU A 347 12.64 -8.90 -10.15
N ARG A 348 12.01 -8.80 -8.98
CA ARG A 348 10.61 -9.23 -8.74
C ARG A 348 9.58 -8.13 -8.92
N MET A 349 9.93 -7.11 -9.69
CA MET A 349 9.13 -5.91 -9.90
C MET A 349 8.66 -5.86 -11.35
N ASN A 350 7.48 -5.29 -11.59
CA ASN A 350 7.01 -5.11 -12.96
C ASN A 350 7.85 -4.03 -13.69
N ASP A 351 7.78 -4.01 -15.01
CA ASP A 351 8.62 -3.12 -15.82
C ASP A 351 8.44 -1.64 -15.50
N VAL A 352 7.23 -1.23 -15.10
CA VAL A 352 6.94 0.16 -14.71
C VAL A 352 7.66 0.51 -13.40
N GLU A 353 7.49 -0.31 -12.36
CA GLU A 353 8.18 -0.16 -11.08
C GLU A 353 9.70 -0.17 -11.22
N ARG A 354 10.19 -1.08 -12.06
CA ARG A 354 11.61 -1.28 -12.38
C ARG A 354 12.23 -0.06 -13.04
N LYS A 355 11.64 0.41 -14.14
CA LYS A 355 12.09 1.61 -14.87
C LYS A 355 11.99 2.85 -13.99
N ASN A 356 10.94 2.96 -13.16
CA ASN A 356 10.82 4.05 -12.19
C ASN A 356 11.96 4.04 -11.17
N LEU A 357 12.29 2.88 -10.61
CA LEU A 357 13.38 2.75 -9.66
C LEU A 357 14.74 3.02 -10.33
N ALA A 358 14.99 2.49 -11.54
CA ALA A 358 16.20 2.78 -12.31
C ALA A 358 16.40 4.29 -12.52
N ASN A 359 15.35 5.00 -12.97
CA ASN A 359 15.37 6.45 -13.18
C ASN A 359 15.54 7.25 -11.88
N ARG A 360 14.99 6.77 -10.77
CA ARG A 360 15.17 7.40 -9.44
C ARG A 360 16.62 7.28 -8.99
N ILE A 361 17.22 6.09 -9.14
CA ILE A 361 18.61 5.87 -8.76
C ILE A 361 19.54 6.65 -9.70
N ALA A 362 19.29 6.69 -11.01
CA ALA A 362 20.08 7.48 -11.96
C ALA A 362 20.15 8.96 -11.58
N ARG A 363 19.01 9.57 -11.23
CA ARG A 363 18.97 10.97 -10.76
C ARG A 363 19.63 11.17 -9.40
N LEU A 364 19.54 10.18 -8.52
CA LEU A 364 20.24 10.23 -7.24
C LEU A 364 21.76 10.19 -7.45
N ILE A 365 22.25 9.36 -8.37
CA ILE A 365 23.66 9.29 -8.76
C ILE A 365 24.13 10.66 -9.26
N ILE A 366 23.40 11.29 -10.19
CA ILE A 366 23.74 12.63 -10.70
C ILE A 366 23.88 13.63 -9.55
N LYS A 367 22.89 13.71 -8.64
CA LYS A 367 22.94 14.62 -7.49
C LYS A 367 24.10 14.32 -6.55
N ILE A 368 24.40 13.04 -6.33
CA ILE A 368 25.54 12.61 -5.51
C ILE A 368 26.84 13.10 -6.16
N GLU A 369 26.99 12.95 -7.48
CA GLU A 369 28.17 13.38 -8.23
C GLU A 369 28.31 14.91 -8.30
N GLU A 370 27.22 15.66 -8.49
CA GLU A 370 27.19 17.13 -8.46
C GLU A 370 27.62 17.71 -7.10
N ASN A 371 27.26 17.03 -6.01
CA ASN A 371 27.59 17.45 -4.65
C ASN A 371 28.89 16.80 -4.12
N TRP A 372 29.57 16.00 -4.95
CA TRP A 372 30.68 15.16 -4.51
C TRP A 372 31.87 15.96 -3.96
N VAL A 373 32.13 17.14 -4.53
CA VAL A 373 33.21 18.03 -4.05
C VAL A 373 32.67 19.16 -3.19
N SER A 374 31.55 19.76 -3.61
CA SER A 374 31.01 20.99 -3.02
C SER A 374 30.25 20.76 -1.71
N ASN A 375 29.66 19.58 -1.50
CA ASN A 375 28.94 19.24 -0.28
C ASN A 375 29.03 17.73 0.06
N PRO A 376 30.19 17.25 0.54
CA PRO A 376 30.40 15.85 0.92
C PRO A 376 29.38 15.30 1.95
N SER A 377 28.82 16.17 2.80
CA SER A 377 27.84 15.77 3.83
C SER A 377 26.50 15.31 3.23
N TYR A 378 26.17 15.75 2.02
CA TYR A 378 24.91 15.43 1.32
C TYR A 378 24.65 13.92 1.20
N ILE A 379 25.69 13.13 0.91
CA ILE A 379 25.55 11.66 0.82
C ILE A 379 25.21 11.04 2.18
N GLY A 380 25.76 11.58 3.27
CA GLY A 380 25.46 11.15 4.63
C GLY A 380 24.01 11.44 5.01
N GLU A 381 23.51 12.62 4.63
CA GLU A 381 22.10 13.00 4.81
C GLU A 381 21.17 12.05 4.04
N LEU A 382 21.41 11.83 2.74
CA LEU A 382 20.61 10.91 1.93
C LEU A 382 20.48 9.50 2.53
N ILE A 383 21.50 9.05 3.25
CA ILE A 383 21.55 7.73 3.90
C ILE A 383 20.83 7.75 5.27
N TYR A 384 20.88 8.83 6.04
CA TYR A 384 20.32 8.86 7.42
C TYR A 384 18.99 9.59 7.59
N THR A 385 18.76 10.69 6.90
CA THR A 385 17.54 11.48 7.06
C THR A 385 16.47 10.98 6.09
N MET A 386 15.41 10.38 6.64
CA MET A 386 14.13 10.50 5.96
C MET A 386 13.83 12.00 5.88
N SER A 387 13.48 12.50 4.70
CA SER A 387 12.78 13.77 4.58
C SER A 387 11.40 13.63 5.25
N LYS A 388 11.35 13.64 6.59
CA LYS A 388 10.12 13.79 7.35
C LYS A 388 9.81 15.29 7.43
N PRO A 389 8.63 15.74 6.99
CA PRO A 389 8.18 17.08 7.31
C PRO A 389 7.99 17.19 8.82
N ALA A 390 8.52 18.27 9.41
CA ALA A 390 8.36 18.58 10.82
C ALA A 390 6.88 18.69 11.20
N ALA A 391 6.52 18.07 12.32
CA ALA A 391 5.22 18.24 12.94
C ALA A 391 5.25 19.49 13.84
N SER A 392 4.83 20.63 13.32
CA SER A 392 4.29 21.78 14.08
C SER A 392 3.76 22.82 13.09
N GLY A 393 2.43 23.01 13.08
CA GLY A 393 1.74 23.72 12.01
C GLY A 393 1.76 22.92 10.69
N GLY A 394 0.66 22.90 9.93
CA GLY A 394 0.78 22.44 8.54
C GLY A 394 1.87 23.28 7.86
N PRO A 395 2.74 22.70 7.01
CA PRO A 395 3.71 23.50 6.28
C PRO A 395 2.97 24.62 5.55
N PRO A 396 3.54 25.84 5.50
CA PRO A 396 2.93 26.90 4.71
C PRO A 396 2.64 26.39 3.31
N LEU A 397 1.47 26.79 2.77
CA LEU A 397 1.11 26.48 1.39
C LEU A 397 2.32 26.82 0.51
N PRO A 398 2.76 25.93 -0.39
CA PRO A 398 3.88 26.23 -1.27
C PRO A 398 3.62 27.53 -1.99
N ASP A 399 4.54 28.49 -1.93
CA ASP A 399 4.49 29.69 -2.76
C ASP A 399 4.69 29.24 -4.21
N ILE A 400 3.66 29.35 -5.05
CA ILE A 400 3.71 28.85 -6.42
C ILE A 400 4.45 29.84 -7.34
N GLY A 401 4.72 31.08 -6.87
CA GLY A 401 5.24 32.16 -7.70
C GLY A 401 4.24 32.57 -8.78
N LYS A 402 4.43 33.74 -9.40
CA LYS A 402 3.74 34.03 -10.67
C LYS A 402 4.25 33.02 -11.70
N LEU A 403 3.43 32.04 -12.05
CA LEU A 403 3.71 31.14 -13.16
C LEU A 403 3.66 31.96 -14.45
N GLU A 404 4.80 32.52 -14.85
CA GLU A 404 4.95 33.18 -16.14
C GLU A 404 4.87 32.11 -17.24
N ILE A 405 3.94 32.31 -18.15
CA ILE A 405 3.80 31.54 -19.38
C ILE A 405 4.02 32.55 -20.49
N SER A 406 5.05 32.32 -21.32
CA SER A 406 5.27 33.05 -22.56
C SER A 406 3.99 33.03 -23.39
N ARG A 407 3.57 34.17 -23.95
CA ARG A 407 2.38 34.23 -24.79
C ARG A 407 2.64 33.42 -26.07
N TYR A 408 1.81 32.43 -26.35
CA TYR A 408 1.91 31.58 -27.54
C TYR A 408 0.65 31.70 -28.43
N PRO A 409 0.74 31.43 -29.76
CA PRO A 409 -0.36 31.65 -30.71
C PRO A 409 -1.58 30.74 -30.51
N GLY A 410 -2.75 31.16 -31.02
CA GLY A 410 -4.09 30.68 -30.65
C GLY A 410 -4.57 29.29 -31.10
N THR A 411 -3.74 28.46 -31.74
CA THR A 411 -4.16 27.18 -32.32
C THR A 411 -4.43 26.08 -31.26
N ILE A 412 -3.72 26.09 -30.12
CA ILE A 412 -3.94 25.13 -29.02
C ILE A 412 -5.27 25.36 -28.30
N VAL A 413 -5.71 26.61 -28.20
CA VAL A 413 -7.01 26.96 -27.60
C VAL A 413 -8.12 26.18 -28.31
N GLN A 414 -8.11 26.19 -29.64
CA GLN A 414 -9.09 25.48 -30.46
C GLN A 414 -9.01 23.96 -30.26
N VAL A 415 -7.80 23.38 -30.17
CA VAL A 415 -7.62 21.94 -29.91
C VAL A 415 -8.22 21.54 -28.56
N LEU A 416 -7.90 22.28 -27.49
CA LEU A 416 -8.40 21.99 -26.15
C LEU A 416 -9.91 22.24 -26.02
N GLU A 417 -10.45 23.26 -26.70
CA GLU A 417 -11.89 23.52 -26.79
C GLU A 417 -12.62 22.38 -27.52
N ASN A 418 -12.05 21.90 -28.63
CA ASN A 418 -12.59 20.77 -29.39
C ASN A 418 -12.58 19.48 -28.56
N VAL A 419 -11.47 19.18 -27.88
CA VAL A 419 -11.37 18.02 -26.97
C VAL A 419 -12.38 18.15 -25.84
N ASN A 420 -12.47 19.30 -25.18
CA ASN A 420 -13.45 19.55 -24.12
C ASN A 420 -14.90 19.45 -24.65
N GLY A 421 -15.16 19.87 -25.89
CA GLY A 421 -16.43 19.69 -26.59
C GLY A 421 -16.81 18.21 -26.72
N LYS A 422 -15.86 17.35 -27.13
CA LYS A 422 -16.03 15.89 -27.20
C LYS A 422 -16.28 15.23 -25.83
N LEU A 423 -15.81 15.85 -24.74
CA LEU A 423 -16.06 15.37 -23.37
C LEU A 423 -17.43 15.79 -22.81
N LYS A 424 -18.17 16.70 -23.48
CA LYS A 424 -19.52 17.06 -23.06
C LYS A 424 -20.47 15.90 -23.36
N LEU A 425 -21.15 15.43 -22.31
CA LEU A 425 -22.25 14.49 -22.45
C LEU A 425 -23.42 15.17 -23.16
N LYS A 426 -24.10 14.44 -24.05
CA LYS A 426 -25.28 14.93 -24.77
C LYS A 426 -26.41 15.20 -23.76
N GLU A 427 -27.03 16.38 -23.83
CA GLU A 427 -28.07 16.76 -22.86
C GLU A 427 -29.26 15.80 -22.84
N ASP A 428 -29.63 15.26 -24.00
CA ASP A 428 -30.76 14.32 -24.12
C ASP A 428 -30.46 12.97 -23.44
N GLU A 429 -29.21 12.49 -23.50
CA GLU A 429 -28.77 11.28 -22.80
C GLU A 429 -28.79 11.51 -21.28
N ILE A 430 -28.36 12.69 -20.81
CA ILE A 430 -28.42 13.06 -19.39
C ILE A 430 -29.86 13.13 -18.91
N LYS A 431 -30.75 13.81 -19.64
CA LYS A 431 -32.17 13.97 -19.27
C LYS A 431 -32.89 12.62 -19.22
N LYS A 432 -32.68 11.77 -20.23
CA LYS A 432 -33.26 10.42 -20.30
C LYS A 432 -32.81 9.55 -19.13
N THR A 433 -31.50 9.52 -18.85
CA THR A 433 -30.97 8.73 -17.74
C THR A 433 -31.42 9.26 -16.38
N ASN A 434 -31.41 10.59 -16.16
CA ASN A 434 -31.89 11.19 -14.91
C ASN A 434 -33.36 10.88 -14.65
N SER A 435 -34.22 10.90 -15.67
CA SER A 435 -35.64 10.57 -15.51
C SER A 435 -35.86 9.11 -15.08
N LEU A 436 -35.13 8.18 -15.70
CA LEU A 436 -35.19 6.74 -15.36
C LEU A 436 -34.71 6.48 -13.93
N ILE A 437 -33.61 7.13 -13.54
CA ILE A 437 -33.04 7.02 -12.21
C ILE A 437 -33.94 7.65 -11.16
N ASP A 438 -34.49 8.83 -11.40
CA ASP A 438 -35.37 9.51 -10.45
C ASP A 438 -36.62 8.67 -10.13
N GLY A 439 -37.18 8.00 -11.15
CA GLY A 439 -38.29 7.06 -10.96
C GLY A 439 -37.92 5.89 -10.04
N LEU A 440 -36.84 5.19 -10.37
CA LEU A 440 -36.32 4.06 -9.60
C LEU A 440 -35.98 4.45 -8.15
N ILE A 441 -35.26 5.56 -7.97
CA ILE A 441 -34.79 5.97 -6.65
C ILE A 441 -35.95 6.45 -5.78
N LYS A 442 -36.78 7.37 -6.28
CA LYS A 442 -37.82 7.98 -5.46
C LYS A 442 -38.98 7.02 -5.19
N LYS A 443 -39.44 6.28 -6.21
CA LYS A 443 -40.64 5.43 -6.08
C LYS A 443 -40.32 4.05 -5.52
N ASP A 444 -39.21 3.44 -5.94
CA ASP A 444 -38.93 2.06 -5.55
C ASP A 444 -37.98 2.00 -4.36
N LEU A 445 -36.77 2.59 -4.48
CA LEU A 445 -35.76 2.49 -3.44
C LEU A 445 -36.21 3.16 -2.14
N ILE A 446 -36.50 4.46 -2.15
CA ILE A 446 -36.79 5.20 -0.91
C ILE A 446 -38.04 4.65 -0.22
N GLU A 447 -39.15 4.45 -0.93
CA GLU A 447 -40.37 3.88 -0.34
C GLU A 447 -40.17 2.43 0.10
N GLY A 448 -39.37 1.65 -0.62
CA GLY A 448 -38.94 0.32 -0.21
C GLY A 448 -38.19 0.35 1.11
N LEU A 449 -37.20 1.23 1.26
CA LEU A 449 -36.41 1.37 2.50
C LEU A 449 -37.26 1.81 3.68
N LYS A 450 -38.21 2.74 3.48
CA LYS A 450 -39.18 3.14 4.53
C LYS A 450 -39.98 1.94 5.05
N LYS A 451 -40.40 1.04 4.17
CA LYS A 451 -41.12 -0.19 4.55
C LYS A 451 -40.23 -1.21 5.29
N LYS A 452 -38.90 -1.13 5.18
CA LYS A 452 -37.95 -2.09 5.81
C LYS A 452 -37.43 -1.66 7.17
N SER A 453 -37.45 -0.36 7.48
CA SER A 453 -36.98 0.15 8.77
C SER A 453 -37.79 1.35 9.19
N LYS A 454 -38.43 1.23 10.36
CA LYS A 454 -39.15 2.34 10.97
C LYS A 454 -38.19 3.48 11.35
N ALA A 455 -36.95 3.16 11.72
CA ALA A 455 -35.92 4.17 11.92
C ALA A 455 -35.66 4.94 10.63
N PHE A 456 -35.46 4.26 9.49
CA PHE A 456 -35.27 4.91 8.19
C PHE A 456 -36.46 5.81 7.82
N GLU A 457 -37.69 5.31 7.97
CA GLU A 457 -38.91 6.07 7.69
C GLU A 457 -38.97 7.40 8.46
N LEU A 458 -38.61 7.38 9.74
CA LEU A 458 -38.72 8.56 10.60
C LEU A 458 -37.58 9.58 10.41
N ILE A 459 -36.38 9.10 10.10
CA ILE A 459 -35.17 9.94 9.98
C ILE A 459 -34.81 10.31 8.54
N TYR A 460 -35.39 9.68 7.53
CA TYR A 460 -35.20 10.08 6.14
C TYR A 460 -35.71 11.51 5.92
N GLN A 461 -34.92 12.35 5.27
CA GLN A 461 -35.28 13.73 4.96
C GLN A 461 -35.44 13.94 3.46
N LYS A 462 -34.37 13.68 2.70
CA LYS A 462 -34.32 13.92 1.25
C LYS A 462 -33.19 13.11 0.62
N ILE A 463 -33.22 13.02 -0.70
CA ILE A 463 -32.06 12.61 -1.49
C ILE A 463 -31.36 13.83 -2.06
N VAL A 464 -30.05 13.75 -2.23
CA VAL A 464 -29.28 14.74 -2.99
C VAL A 464 -28.32 14.06 -3.95
N TRP A 465 -28.46 14.38 -5.23
CA TRP A 465 -27.52 13.98 -6.27
C TRP A 465 -26.19 14.73 -6.07
N THR A 466 -25.08 14.00 -6.09
CA THR A 466 -23.75 14.56 -5.87
C THR A 466 -22.75 14.07 -6.92
N GLY A 467 -21.46 14.34 -6.68
CA GLY A 467 -20.39 13.80 -7.50
C GLY A 467 -20.22 14.52 -8.84
N SER A 468 -19.37 13.92 -9.69
CA SER A 468 -18.85 14.64 -10.86
C SER A 468 -19.91 14.90 -11.94
N SER A 469 -20.95 14.06 -12.04
CA SER A 469 -22.08 14.30 -12.94
C SER A 469 -22.86 15.55 -12.52
N TYR A 470 -23.18 15.67 -11.23
CA TYR A 470 -23.94 16.80 -10.70
C TYR A 470 -23.16 18.12 -10.63
N GLU A 471 -21.84 18.02 -10.46
CA GLU A 471 -20.91 19.16 -10.53
C GLU A 471 -20.62 19.58 -11.98
N GLY A 472 -21.08 18.82 -12.98
CA GLY A 472 -20.80 19.07 -14.40
C GLY A 472 -19.32 18.87 -14.75
N LEU A 473 -18.64 17.93 -14.07
CA LEU A 473 -17.24 17.53 -14.22
C LEU A 473 -17.08 16.08 -14.74
N LYS A 474 -18.17 15.36 -15.04
CA LYS A 474 -18.11 14.03 -15.67
C LYS A 474 -17.56 14.15 -17.09
N ILE A 475 -16.78 13.15 -17.51
CA ILE A 475 -16.01 13.12 -18.77
C ILE A 475 -16.23 11.83 -19.57
N SER A 476 -17.13 10.96 -19.11
CA SER A 476 -17.49 9.66 -19.68
C SER A 476 -18.99 9.45 -19.56
N HIS A 477 -19.51 8.33 -20.08
CA HIS A 477 -20.93 7.97 -20.10
C HIS A 477 -21.69 8.27 -18.79
N PRO A 478 -22.99 8.62 -18.88
CA PRO A 478 -23.84 8.84 -17.71
C PRO A 478 -24.31 7.48 -17.15
N ASP A 479 -23.39 6.61 -16.77
CA ASP A 479 -23.67 5.25 -16.28
C ASP A 479 -23.29 5.05 -14.81
N GLU A 480 -22.72 6.06 -14.15
CA GLU A 480 -22.34 6.03 -12.73
C GLU A 480 -22.75 7.35 -12.05
N PHE A 481 -23.48 7.22 -10.93
CA PHE A 481 -24.08 8.33 -10.19
C PHE A 481 -23.79 8.24 -8.69
N ASP A 482 -23.59 9.39 -8.04
CA ASP A 482 -23.42 9.48 -6.59
C ASP A 482 -24.70 10.04 -5.95
N LEU A 483 -25.27 9.31 -4.98
CA LEU A 483 -26.51 9.66 -4.28
C LEU A 483 -26.29 9.72 -2.77
N ASN A 484 -26.48 10.91 -2.20
CA ASN A 484 -26.58 11.05 -0.76
C ASN A 484 -28.03 10.86 -0.31
N ILE A 485 -28.24 9.97 0.64
CA ILE A 485 -29.49 9.89 1.40
C ILE A 485 -29.30 10.69 2.68
N VAL A 486 -29.97 11.84 2.75
CA VAL A 486 -29.87 12.75 3.88
C VAL A 486 -30.80 12.28 5.00
N LEU A 487 -30.18 11.99 6.13
CA LEU A 487 -30.85 11.60 7.37
C LEU A 487 -30.81 12.78 8.34
N ARG A 488 -31.89 12.94 9.11
CA ARG A 488 -31.97 13.89 10.22
C ARG A 488 -31.78 13.18 11.55
N PHE A 489 -31.23 13.87 12.53
CA PHE A 489 -31.29 13.38 13.90
C PHE A 489 -32.74 13.41 14.42
N PRO A 490 -33.12 12.46 15.29
CA PRO A 490 -34.49 12.33 15.75
C PRO A 490 -34.85 13.29 16.91
N PHE A 491 -33.94 14.17 17.31
CA PHE A 491 -34.11 15.17 18.37
C PHE A 491 -33.97 16.60 17.83
N LYS A 492 -34.42 17.58 18.62
CA LYS A 492 -34.45 19.00 18.22
C LYS A 492 -33.05 19.55 17.92
N SER A 493 -32.97 20.49 16.98
CA SER A 493 -31.71 21.06 16.49
C SER A 493 -30.92 21.84 17.54
N ASP A 494 -31.58 22.41 18.56
CA ASP A 494 -30.97 23.10 19.69
C ASP A 494 -30.15 22.16 20.60
N LEU A 495 -30.38 20.84 20.51
CA LEU A 495 -29.58 19.82 21.19
C LEU A 495 -28.29 19.46 20.44
N ILE A 496 -28.06 20.00 19.23
CA ILE A 496 -26.86 19.74 18.42
C ILE A 496 -25.90 20.92 18.54
N LYS A 497 -24.70 20.67 19.08
CA LYS A 497 -23.64 21.68 19.19
C LYS A 497 -22.43 21.35 18.32
N THR A 498 -22.07 22.26 17.42
CA THR A 498 -20.87 22.19 16.59
C THR A 498 -19.75 23.03 17.21
N GLY A 499 -18.74 22.38 17.81
CA GLY A 499 -17.54 23.07 18.33
C GLY A 499 -17.71 23.81 19.66
N THR A 500 -16.66 24.53 20.07
CA THR A 500 -16.55 25.25 21.34
C THR A 500 -17.34 26.56 21.29
N GLU A 501 -18.66 26.50 21.47
CA GLU A 501 -19.31 27.62 22.14
C GLU A 501 -18.62 27.77 23.50
N LYS A 502 -17.81 28.82 23.66
CA LYS A 502 -17.47 29.30 25.00
C LYS A 502 -18.81 29.49 25.68
N LEU A 503 -19.03 28.83 26.82
CA LEU A 503 -20.00 29.30 27.78
C LEU A 503 -19.62 30.76 28.06
N THR A 504 -20.26 31.71 27.38
CA THR A 504 -20.34 33.06 27.89
C THR A 504 -21.17 32.93 29.16
N THR A 505 -20.50 32.63 30.26
CA THR A 505 -20.97 33.05 31.57
C THR A 505 -20.98 34.57 31.51
N ARG A 506 -22.07 35.16 31.01
CA ARG A 506 -22.45 36.51 31.43
C ARG A 506 -22.64 36.40 32.94
N ARG A 507 -21.59 36.75 33.68
CA ARG A 507 -21.76 37.32 35.02
C ARG A 507 -22.45 38.65 34.80
N SER A 508 -23.77 38.64 34.77
CA SER A 508 -24.59 39.81 34.98
C SER A 508 -25.77 39.36 35.82
N ASP A 509 -25.84 39.96 37.01
CA ASP A 509 -26.99 40.05 37.89
C ASP A 509 -27.37 38.82 38.70
N LEU A 510 -26.59 38.60 39.76
CA LEU A 510 -27.13 38.09 41.02
C LEU A 510 -27.92 39.22 41.69
N SER A 511 -29.20 39.36 41.31
CA SER A 511 -30.20 39.98 42.16
C SER A 511 -31.41 39.04 42.29
N ARG A 512 -31.48 38.41 43.46
CA ARG A 512 -32.67 38.05 44.24
C ARG A 512 -33.93 37.51 43.52
N THR A 513 -34.34 36.35 44.04
CA THR A 513 -35.70 35.84 44.26
C THR A 513 -36.33 34.87 43.25
N SER A 514 -37.02 33.89 43.84
CA SER A 514 -37.80 32.77 43.29
C SER A 514 -37.03 31.49 42.94
N ALA A 515 -37.25 30.48 43.77
CA ALA A 515 -36.92 29.09 43.52
C ALA A 515 -37.61 28.61 42.23
N LYS A 516 -36.79 28.27 41.22
CA LYS A 516 -37.20 27.39 40.12
C LYS A 516 -36.22 26.23 40.06
N PRO A 517 -36.70 24.99 39.80
CA PRO A 517 -35.84 23.82 39.86
C PRO A 517 -34.72 23.95 38.82
N LEU A 518 -33.50 23.60 39.22
CA LEU A 518 -32.34 23.44 38.34
C LEU A 518 -32.78 22.67 37.08
N LYS A 519 -32.92 23.37 35.95
CA LYS A 519 -33.12 22.74 34.64
C LYS A 519 -32.02 21.70 34.48
N LYS A 520 -32.38 20.41 34.43
CA LYS A 520 -31.50 19.30 34.05
C LYS A 520 -30.61 19.78 32.90
N ARG A 521 -29.30 19.91 33.13
CA ARG A 521 -28.32 20.18 32.07
C ARG A 521 -28.32 18.95 31.15
N TYR A 522 -29.20 18.93 30.16
CA TYR A 522 -29.11 17.97 29.08
C TYR A 522 -27.74 18.15 28.41
N GLN A 523 -26.90 17.12 28.47
CA GLN A 523 -25.60 17.13 27.79
C GLN A 523 -25.89 17.00 26.28
N ASN A 524 -25.91 18.15 25.60
CA ASN A 524 -26.15 18.25 24.16
C ASN A 524 -25.26 17.28 23.34
N LEU A 525 -25.80 16.80 22.22
CA LEU A 525 -25.03 16.08 21.20
C LEU A 525 -23.93 17.01 20.70
N ARG A 526 -22.69 16.52 20.70
CA ARG A 526 -21.53 17.36 20.39
C ARG A 526 -20.78 16.84 19.18
N ILE A 527 -20.63 17.69 18.18
CA ILE A 527 -19.80 17.45 17.00
C ILE A 527 -18.45 18.13 17.24
N SER A 528 -17.40 17.32 17.35
CA SER A 528 -16.05 17.79 17.67
C SER A 528 -15.07 17.42 16.54
N PRO A 529 -14.11 18.29 16.20
CA PRO A 529 -13.06 17.96 15.24
C PRO A 529 -12.19 16.84 15.80
N ARG A 530 -11.65 16.01 14.92
CA ARG A 530 -10.60 15.03 15.26
C ARG A 530 -9.23 15.62 14.99
N ASN A 531 -8.34 15.53 15.97
CA ASN A 531 -6.94 15.98 15.84
C ASN A 531 -6.03 14.87 15.29
N ASP A 532 -6.34 13.62 15.63
CA ASP A 532 -5.67 12.41 15.17
C ASP A 532 -5.95 12.10 13.69
N VAL A 533 -7.13 12.50 13.19
CA VAL A 533 -7.50 12.33 11.77
C VAL A 533 -8.11 13.63 11.21
N PRO A 534 -7.28 14.59 10.76
CA PRO A 534 -7.77 15.86 10.23
C PRO A 534 -8.79 15.72 9.09
N GLY A 535 -9.78 16.61 9.09
CA GLY A 535 -10.91 16.59 8.15
C GLY A 535 -12.00 15.59 8.53
N PHE A 536 -11.92 14.99 9.72
CA PHE A 536 -12.98 14.18 10.31
C PHE A 536 -13.48 14.80 11.61
N VAL A 537 -14.70 14.44 11.99
CA VAL A 537 -15.34 14.80 13.26
C VAL A 537 -15.78 13.54 14.00
N THR A 538 -15.97 13.66 15.31
CA THR A 538 -16.64 12.66 16.15
C THR A 538 -17.95 13.24 16.69
N ILE A 539 -18.93 12.37 16.89
CA ILE A 539 -20.24 12.72 17.47
C ILE A 539 -20.34 12.07 18.84
N LYS A 540 -20.33 12.90 19.88
CA LYS A 540 -20.39 12.49 21.28
C LYS A 540 -21.78 12.71 21.86
N ASN A 541 -22.10 11.96 22.92
CA ASN A 541 -23.38 12.01 23.64
C ASN A 541 -24.60 11.62 22.77
N PHE A 542 -24.41 10.84 21.71
CA PHE A 542 -25.50 10.39 20.86
C PHE A 542 -26.52 9.54 21.62
N LYS A 543 -26.06 8.58 22.43
CA LYS A 543 -26.96 7.74 23.26
C LYS A 543 -27.82 8.59 24.21
N LYS A 544 -27.20 9.49 24.96
CA LYS A 544 -27.91 10.41 25.88
C LYS A 544 -28.92 11.31 25.15
N ALA A 545 -28.59 11.78 23.95
CA ALA A 545 -29.53 12.55 23.14
C ALA A 545 -30.69 11.68 22.64
N LEU A 546 -30.42 10.41 22.31
CA LEU A 546 -31.44 9.45 21.92
C LEU A 546 -32.38 9.06 23.07
N ASP A 547 -31.90 8.98 24.31
CA ASP A 547 -32.73 8.70 25.49
C ASP A 547 -33.84 9.76 25.68
N THR A 548 -33.68 10.98 25.14
CA THR A 548 -34.70 12.04 25.23
C THR A 548 -35.99 11.74 24.45
N ILE A 549 -35.95 10.80 23.51
CA ILE A 549 -37.08 10.41 22.68
C ILE A 549 -37.58 8.99 22.96
N GLU A 550 -36.99 8.28 23.92
CA GLU A 550 -37.36 6.89 24.26
C GLU A 550 -38.83 6.76 24.68
N ALA A 551 -39.30 7.72 25.49
CA ALA A 551 -40.66 7.76 26.00
C ALA A 551 -41.69 8.27 24.96
N ASP A 552 -41.25 8.80 23.81
CA ASP A 552 -42.15 9.27 22.76
C ASP A 552 -42.68 8.07 21.95
N PRO A 553 -44.00 7.79 21.95
CA PRO A 553 -44.60 6.68 21.21
C PRO A 553 -44.26 6.66 19.72
N LYS A 554 -44.02 7.84 19.12
CA LYS A 554 -43.61 7.97 17.72
C LYS A 554 -42.24 7.34 17.47
N TRP A 555 -41.30 7.51 18.40
CA TRP A 555 -39.90 7.12 18.25
C TRP A 555 -39.59 5.76 18.85
N ARG A 556 -40.40 5.28 19.80
CA ARG A 556 -40.23 3.99 20.48
C ARG A 556 -39.95 2.80 19.53
N PRO A 557 -40.60 2.65 18.36
CA PRO A 557 -40.30 1.56 17.43
C PRO A 557 -38.93 1.66 16.74
N ALA A 558 -38.37 2.87 16.61
CA ALA A 558 -37.07 3.13 16.01
C ALA A 558 -35.93 3.20 17.02
N TYR A 559 -36.24 3.46 18.30
CA TYR A 559 -35.27 3.67 19.37
C TYR A 559 -34.26 2.52 19.48
N THR A 560 -34.73 1.27 19.57
CA THR A 560 -33.87 0.09 19.70
C THR A 560 -32.93 -0.10 18.51
N GLU A 561 -33.34 0.32 17.31
CA GLU A 561 -32.52 0.23 16.11
C GLU A 561 -31.44 1.32 16.10
N LEU A 562 -31.80 2.55 16.45
CA LEU A 562 -30.87 3.69 16.53
C LEU A 562 -29.86 3.53 17.68
N LEU A 563 -30.27 2.94 18.81
CA LEU A 563 -29.40 2.72 19.98
C LEU A 563 -28.18 1.86 19.64
N LYS A 564 -28.32 0.92 18.69
CA LYS A 564 -27.23 0.06 18.21
C LYS A 564 -26.12 0.81 17.48
N TRP A 565 -26.33 2.07 17.14
CA TRP A 565 -25.32 2.92 16.52
C TRP A 565 -24.35 3.53 17.52
N ALA A 566 -24.64 3.45 18.82
CA ALA A 566 -23.77 3.97 19.86
C ALA A 566 -22.73 2.94 20.32
N ASP A 567 -21.54 3.41 20.73
CA ASP A 567 -20.64 2.62 21.57
C ASP A 567 -21.03 2.70 23.06
N ASP A 568 -20.29 1.97 23.90
CA ASP A 568 -20.49 1.97 25.36
C ASP A 568 -20.26 3.35 26.00
N SER A 569 -19.48 4.21 25.33
CA SER A 569 -19.26 5.61 25.73
C SER A 569 -20.37 6.56 25.24
N GLY A 570 -21.33 6.06 24.46
CA GLY A 570 -22.44 6.81 23.89
C GLY A 570 -22.08 7.65 22.66
N ASN A 571 -20.96 7.40 21.98
CA ASN A 571 -20.58 8.05 20.73
C ASN A 571 -21.24 7.39 19.52
N LEU A 572 -21.57 8.16 18.48
CA LEU A 572 -22.16 7.63 17.26
C LEU A 572 -21.10 6.99 16.35
N LEU A 573 -21.25 5.69 16.09
CA LEU A 573 -20.33 4.90 15.29
C LEU A 573 -20.68 4.92 13.80
N THR A 574 -19.68 5.21 12.97
CA THR A 574 -19.80 5.26 11.51
C THR A 574 -20.09 3.88 10.90
N ASN A 575 -19.41 2.85 11.39
CA ASN A 575 -19.55 1.49 10.87
C ASN A 575 -20.95 0.94 11.14
N LYS A 576 -21.54 1.27 12.31
CA LYS A 576 -22.89 0.82 12.66
C LYS A 576 -23.98 1.44 11.80
N VAL A 577 -23.87 2.75 11.49
CA VAL A 577 -24.79 3.39 10.54
C VAL A 577 -24.67 2.79 9.14
N ARG A 578 -23.44 2.49 8.70
CA ARG A 578 -23.20 1.86 7.39
C ARG A 578 -23.71 0.42 7.33
N GLU A 579 -23.42 -0.41 8.34
CA GLU A 579 -23.90 -1.79 8.47
C GLU A 579 -25.44 -1.81 8.46
N TRP A 580 -26.07 -0.87 9.17
CA TRP A 580 -27.51 -0.71 9.19
C TRP A 580 -28.08 -0.37 7.80
N MET A 581 -27.54 0.66 7.15
CA MET A 581 -27.97 1.10 5.82
C MET A 581 -27.84 -0.03 4.78
N GLU A 582 -26.74 -0.77 4.85
CA GLU A 582 -26.50 -1.92 4.00
C GLU A 582 -27.54 -3.01 4.22
N GLY A 583 -27.83 -3.35 5.49
CA GLY A 583 -28.83 -4.36 5.83
C GLY A 583 -30.21 -4.04 5.27
N ILE A 584 -30.66 -2.78 5.34
CA ILE A 584 -31.97 -2.38 4.82
C ILE A 584 -32.00 -2.37 3.28
N VAL A 585 -30.92 -1.98 2.62
CA VAL A 585 -30.82 -1.97 1.15
C VAL A 585 -30.72 -3.38 0.57
N VAL A 586 -29.99 -4.30 1.21
CA VAL A 586 -29.94 -5.70 0.79
C VAL A 586 -31.31 -6.36 0.93
N LYS A 587 -32.02 -6.12 2.04
CA LYS A 587 -33.41 -6.61 2.21
C LYS A 587 -34.34 -6.07 1.13
N PHE A 588 -34.29 -4.77 0.85
CA PHE A 588 -35.05 -4.17 -0.25
C PHE A 588 -34.71 -4.81 -1.59
N SER A 589 -33.42 -4.96 -1.91
CA SER A 589 -32.96 -5.51 -3.18
C SER A 589 -33.43 -6.94 -3.40
N ASN A 590 -33.38 -7.78 -2.35
CA ASN A 590 -33.81 -9.17 -2.43
C ASN A 590 -35.29 -9.27 -2.81
N GLU A 591 -36.15 -8.45 -2.21
CA GLU A 591 -37.57 -8.42 -2.53
C GLU A 591 -37.87 -7.76 -3.88
N TYR A 592 -37.20 -6.65 -4.18
CA TYR A 592 -37.36 -5.93 -5.44
C TYR A 592 -37.03 -6.81 -6.66
N ASN A 593 -36.09 -7.75 -6.50
CA ASN A 593 -35.63 -8.63 -7.56
C ASN A 593 -36.54 -9.84 -7.85
N VAL A 594 -37.51 -10.13 -6.98
CA VAL A 594 -38.42 -11.27 -7.15
C VAL A 594 -39.22 -11.09 -8.45
N GLY A 595 -39.19 -12.10 -9.33
CA GLY A 595 -39.92 -12.10 -10.59
C GLY A 595 -39.39 -11.14 -11.67
N LYS A 596 -38.27 -10.43 -11.44
CA LYS A 596 -37.69 -9.51 -12.44
C LYS A 596 -36.68 -10.20 -13.35
N PRO A 597 -36.64 -9.84 -14.65
CA PRO A 597 -35.61 -10.31 -15.57
C PRO A 597 -34.23 -9.76 -15.15
N GLU A 598 -33.17 -10.48 -15.50
CA GLU A 598 -31.80 -10.23 -15.02
C GLU A 598 -31.32 -8.79 -15.28
N ASN A 599 -31.66 -8.22 -16.44
CA ASN A 599 -31.30 -6.85 -16.81
C ASN A 599 -32.06 -5.74 -16.04
N LYS A 600 -33.06 -6.11 -15.23
CA LYS A 600 -33.84 -5.19 -14.37
C LYS A 600 -33.65 -5.46 -12.88
N LYS A 601 -32.78 -6.40 -12.50
CA LYS A 601 -32.44 -6.67 -11.11
C LYS A 601 -31.45 -5.63 -10.59
N ILE A 602 -31.58 -5.31 -9.30
CA ILE A 602 -30.61 -4.51 -8.56
C ILE A 602 -29.58 -5.46 -7.95
N ILE A 603 -28.30 -5.22 -8.22
CA ILE A 603 -27.20 -5.93 -7.58
C ILE A 603 -26.48 -4.97 -6.64
N VAL A 604 -26.51 -5.27 -5.34
CA VAL A 604 -25.86 -4.45 -4.31
C VAL A 604 -24.42 -4.90 -4.15
N ARG A 605 -23.46 -3.98 -4.27
CA ARG A 605 -22.03 -4.21 -4.00
C ARG A 605 -21.49 -3.18 -3.02
N LYS A 606 -20.51 -3.58 -2.20
CA LYS A 606 -19.80 -2.64 -1.32
C LYS A 606 -18.69 -1.92 -2.08
N SER A 607 -18.65 -0.59 -2.00
CA SER A 607 -17.59 0.23 -2.59
C SER A 607 -17.20 1.38 -1.65
N GLY A 608 -16.19 1.17 -0.80
CA GLY A 608 -15.67 2.20 0.10
C GLY A 608 -16.72 2.77 1.09
N PRO A 609 -17.02 4.10 1.09
CA PRO A 609 -18.07 4.69 1.91
C PRO A 609 -19.49 4.45 1.38
N ALA A 610 -19.63 3.99 0.13
CA ALA A 610 -20.89 3.85 -0.57
C ALA A 610 -21.30 2.39 -0.72
N MET A 611 -22.60 2.21 -0.95
CA MET A 611 -23.19 0.97 -1.45
C MET A 611 -23.57 1.20 -2.90
N THR A 612 -22.92 0.48 -3.80
CA THR A 612 -23.17 0.60 -5.24
C THR A 612 -24.34 -0.28 -5.62
N LEU A 613 -25.41 0.33 -6.15
CA LEU A 613 -26.54 -0.35 -6.75
C LEU A 613 -26.32 -0.47 -8.25
N TRP A 614 -26.22 -1.69 -8.75
CA TRP A 614 -26.09 -1.97 -10.18
C TRP A 614 -27.44 -2.35 -10.78
N LEU A 615 -27.81 -1.70 -11.88
CA LEU A 615 -28.97 -2.03 -12.70
C LEU A 615 -28.52 -2.16 -14.16
N GLY A 616 -28.26 -3.38 -14.60
CA GLY A 616 -27.62 -3.62 -15.89
C GLY A 616 -26.24 -2.95 -15.97
N LYS A 617 -26.08 -1.96 -16.85
CA LYS A 617 -24.83 -1.17 -17.00
C LYS A 617 -24.76 0.07 -16.11
N LEU A 618 -25.87 0.44 -15.46
CA LEU A 618 -25.95 1.62 -14.60
C LEU A 618 -25.48 1.26 -13.19
N SER A 619 -24.70 2.13 -12.55
CA SER A 619 -24.32 2.05 -11.15
C SER A 619 -24.68 3.32 -10.37
N ILE A 620 -25.12 3.16 -9.12
CA ILE A 620 -25.48 4.26 -8.22
C ILE A 620 -24.82 4.04 -6.86
N ASP A 621 -23.88 4.91 -6.50
CA ASP A 621 -23.21 4.91 -5.21
C ASP A 621 -24.07 5.63 -4.17
N VAL A 622 -24.73 4.85 -3.32
CA VAL A 622 -25.63 5.35 -2.27
C VAL A 622 -24.88 5.49 -0.95
N VAL A 623 -24.96 6.68 -0.33
CA VAL A 623 -24.27 7.01 0.92
C VAL A 623 -25.24 7.66 1.92
N PRO A 624 -25.38 7.13 3.16
CA PRO A 624 -26.14 7.81 4.19
C PRO A 624 -25.33 8.97 4.78
N VAL A 625 -25.93 10.17 4.89
CA VAL A 625 -25.27 11.38 5.39
C VAL A 625 -26.15 12.13 6.38
N PHE A 626 -25.54 12.91 7.27
CA PHE A 626 -26.26 13.88 8.11
C PHE A 626 -25.89 15.30 7.69
N GLY A 627 -26.88 16.15 7.44
CA GLY A 627 -26.72 17.54 7.02
C GLY A 627 -26.86 18.53 8.17
N PHE A 628 -26.13 19.66 8.08
CA PHE A 628 -26.12 20.71 9.09
C PHE A 628 -26.12 22.09 8.45
N THR A 629 -26.90 23.00 9.02
CA THR A 629 -26.94 24.43 8.65
C THR A 629 -26.14 25.31 9.60
N SER A 630 -25.76 24.80 10.78
CA SER A 630 -24.88 25.51 11.71
C SER A 630 -23.43 25.52 11.20
N PRO A 631 -22.59 26.47 11.64
CA PRO A 631 -21.17 26.48 11.25
C PRO A 631 -20.45 25.18 11.64
N PRO A 632 -19.56 24.63 10.78
CA PRO A 632 -18.75 23.48 11.13
C PRO A 632 -17.79 23.79 12.28
N PRO A 633 -17.37 22.78 13.07
CA PRO A 633 -16.47 23.02 14.19
C PRO A 633 -15.05 23.39 13.73
N SER A 634 -14.44 24.38 14.39
CA SER A 634 -13.04 24.75 14.18
C SER A 634 -12.10 23.53 14.35
N PRO A 635 -11.04 23.37 13.55
CA PRO A 635 -10.53 24.31 12.55
C PRO A 635 -11.00 24.03 11.12
N ILE A 636 -12.13 23.35 10.95
CA ILE A 636 -12.78 23.23 9.65
C ILE A 636 -13.27 24.61 9.20
N ARG A 637 -12.97 24.96 7.94
CA ARG A 637 -13.34 26.21 7.31
C ARG A 637 -14.86 26.36 7.29
N VAL A 638 -15.34 27.53 7.71
CA VAL A 638 -16.74 27.92 7.59
C VAL A 638 -16.97 28.52 6.19
N PRO A 639 -17.85 27.94 5.36
CA PRO A 639 -18.22 28.54 4.08
C PRO A 639 -18.96 29.85 4.28
N ARG A 640 -18.76 30.82 3.36
CA ARG A 640 -19.46 32.11 3.37
C ARG A 640 -19.95 32.44 1.95
N PRO A 641 -21.25 32.78 1.77
CA PRO A 641 -22.31 32.79 2.78
C PRO A 641 -22.69 31.38 3.26
N MET A 642 -23.28 31.27 4.46
CA MET A 642 -23.76 29.99 5.02
C MET A 642 -25.21 29.73 4.56
N ASN A 643 -25.38 29.47 3.27
CA ASN A 643 -26.70 29.33 2.61
C ASN A 643 -27.04 27.89 2.17
N ARG A 644 -26.17 26.92 2.47
CA ARG A 644 -26.32 25.50 2.15
C ARG A 644 -26.07 24.61 3.36
N GLU A 645 -26.39 23.33 3.25
CA GLU A 645 -26.01 22.34 4.25
C GLU A 645 -24.58 21.85 4.01
N TRP A 646 -23.81 21.63 5.07
CA TRP A 646 -22.63 20.77 5.03
C TRP A 646 -22.96 19.42 5.64
N PHE A 647 -22.23 18.40 5.23
CA PHE A 647 -22.57 17.02 5.54
C PHE A 647 -21.44 16.30 6.25
N ILE A 648 -21.81 15.29 7.02
CA ILE A 648 -20.87 14.27 7.49
C ILE A 648 -21.18 12.93 6.84
N VAL A 649 -20.11 12.19 6.54
CA VAL A 649 -20.15 10.97 5.74
C VAL A 649 -19.43 9.85 6.49
N PRO A 650 -19.99 8.63 6.59
CA PRO A 650 -19.36 7.49 7.27
C PRO A 650 -18.27 6.87 6.39
N LYS A 651 -17.14 7.57 6.24
CA LYS A 651 -16.03 7.15 5.39
C LYS A 651 -15.03 6.30 6.17
N PRO A 652 -14.78 5.03 5.79
CA PRO A 652 -13.81 4.19 6.47
C PRO A 652 -12.39 4.77 6.36
N LEU A 653 -11.60 4.58 7.42
CA LEU A 653 -10.18 4.94 7.46
C LEU A 653 -9.35 3.73 7.01
N ASN A 654 -8.70 3.86 5.85
CA ASN A 654 -7.88 2.79 5.29
C ASN A 654 -6.73 2.45 6.26
N GLY A 655 -6.69 1.21 6.75
CA GLY A 655 -5.63 0.71 7.65
C GLY A 655 -5.77 1.09 9.12
N GLN A 656 -6.85 1.75 9.54
CA GLN A 656 -7.11 2.11 10.95
C GLN A 656 -8.46 1.54 11.41
N THR A 657 -8.50 0.23 11.68
CA THR A 657 -9.72 -0.51 12.08
C THR A 657 -10.24 -0.13 13.46
N ASP A 658 -9.41 0.51 14.28
CA ASP A 658 -9.73 0.81 15.68
C ASP A 658 -10.56 2.09 15.83
N ILE A 659 -10.56 2.97 14.83
CA ILE A 659 -11.30 4.23 14.85
C ILE A 659 -12.67 4.04 14.18
N LYS A 660 -13.70 3.83 14.99
CA LYS A 660 -15.06 3.50 14.53
C LYS A 660 -16.01 4.70 14.50
N ASP A 661 -15.65 5.82 15.10
CA ASP A 661 -16.48 7.02 15.29
C ASP A 661 -16.03 8.24 14.45
N ALA A 662 -15.19 8.03 13.42
CA ALA A 662 -14.65 9.11 12.60
C ALA A 662 -15.49 9.44 11.35
N TRP A 663 -16.23 10.53 11.39
CA TRP A 663 -17.10 11.01 10.32
C TRP A 663 -16.39 12.03 9.41
N ARG A 664 -16.35 11.80 8.10
CA ARG A 664 -15.70 12.72 7.13
C ARG A 664 -16.61 13.91 6.84
N VAL A 665 -16.09 15.13 6.91
CA VAL A 665 -16.86 16.31 6.48
C VAL A 665 -16.91 16.43 4.95
N SER A 666 -18.04 16.91 4.42
CA SER A 666 -18.31 17.10 3.00
C SER A 666 -19.07 18.40 2.76
N PHE A 667 -18.64 19.16 1.74
CA PHE A 667 -19.15 20.50 1.43
C PHE A 667 -19.53 20.61 -0.05
N TYR A 668 -20.03 19.52 -0.65
CA TYR A 668 -20.25 19.46 -2.11
C TYR A 668 -21.21 20.53 -2.64
N GLU A 669 -22.23 20.95 -1.89
CA GLU A 669 -23.14 22.02 -2.32
C GLU A 669 -22.40 23.36 -2.43
N PHE A 670 -21.58 23.68 -1.42
CA PHE A 670 -20.74 24.86 -1.45
C PHE A 670 -19.67 24.79 -2.55
N GLU A 671 -19.03 23.64 -2.73
CA GLU A 671 -18.06 23.44 -3.81
C GLU A 671 -18.71 23.61 -5.19
N LYS A 672 -19.95 23.14 -5.37
CA LYS A 672 -20.70 23.33 -6.61
C LYS A 672 -20.96 24.81 -6.88
N ASP A 673 -21.41 25.55 -5.87
CA ASP A 673 -21.67 26.99 -5.98
C ASP A 673 -20.35 27.73 -6.26
N ILE A 674 -19.26 27.40 -5.57
CA ILE A 674 -17.92 27.93 -5.83
C ILE A 674 -17.51 27.68 -7.29
N LEU A 675 -17.65 26.44 -7.78
CA LEU A 675 -17.24 26.05 -9.14
C LEU A 675 -18.15 26.60 -10.26
N ARG A 676 -19.30 27.21 -9.94
CA ARG A 676 -20.22 27.77 -10.95
C ARG A 676 -19.57 28.91 -11.73
N ASP A 677 -18.79 29.74 -11.03
CA ASP A 677 -18.22 30.98 -11.58
C ASP A 677 -16.74 30.82 -11.99
N TYR A 678 -16.31 29.58 -12.24
CA TYR A 678 -14.91 29.23 -12.48
C TYR A 678 -14.46 29.38 -13.94
N GLY A 679 -15.37 29.75 -14.85
CA GLY A 679 -15.05 29.97 -16.27
C GLY A 679 -14.27 28.81 -16.88
N THR A 680 -13.10 29.10 -17.45
CA THR A 680 -12.21 28.12 -18.10
C THR A 680 -11.54 27.12 -17.16
N ILE A 681 -11.55 27.34 -15.85
CA ILE A 681 -10.98 26.42 -14.85
C ILE A 681 -11.76 25.10 -14.81
N LYS A 682 -13.09 25.15 -14.99
CA LYS A 682 -13.93 23.95 -14.99
C LYS A 682 -13.64 23.03 -16.19
N PRO A 683 -13.57 23.54 -17.44
CA PRO A 683 -13.00 22.81 -18.57
C PRO A 683 -11.59 22.27 -18.32
N ALA A 684 -10.68 23.05 -17.75
CA ALA A 684 -9.32 22.59 -17.44
C ALA A 684 -9.29 21.40 -16.46
N ILE A 685 -10.15 21.41 -15.42
CA ILE A 685 -10.32 20.25 -14.52
C ILE A 685 -10.75 19.01 -15.31
N LYS A 686 -11.70 19.13 -16.25
CA LYS A 686 -12.15 18.01 -17.09
C LYS A 686 -11.03 17.46 -17.96
N LEU A 687 -10.28 18.34 -18.61
CA LEU A 687 -9.15 17.97 -19.47
C LEU A 687 -8.07 17.22 -18.64
N ILE A 688 -7.73 17.70 -17.45
CA ILE A 688 -6.76 17.02 -16.57
C ILE A 688 -7.31 15.69 -16.05
N LYS A 689 -8.61 15.58 -15.74
CA LYS A 689 -9.22 14.29 -15.38
C LYS A 689 -9.13 13.29 -16.53
N LYS A 690 -9.41 13.73 -17.77
CA LYS A 690 -9.33 12.87 -18.95
C LYS A 690 -7.88 12.47 -19.22
N LEU A 691 -6.96 13.42 -19.16
CA LEU A 691 -5.52 13.15 -19.26
C LEU A 691 -5.06 12.14 -18.22
N ARG A 692 -5.47 12.31 -16.95
CA ARG A 692 -5.18 11.38 -15.86
C ARG A 692 -5.65 9.96 -16.20
N ASP A 693 -6.86 9.81 -16.75
CA ASP A 693 -7.42 8.51 -17.11
C ASP A 693 -6.67 7.88 -18.29
N THR A 694 -6.40 8.66 -19.33
CA THR A 694 -5.64 8.23 -20.51
C THR A 694 -4.19 7.84 -20.16
N GLN A 695 -3.58 8.57 -19.22
CA GLN A 695 -2.20 8.33 -18.78
C GLN A 695 -2.10 7.39 -17.58
N ASP A 696 -3.20 6.77 -17.15
CA ASP A 696 -3.26 5.83 -16.03
C ASP A 696 -2.64 6.35 -14.71
N TRP A 697 -3.04 7.56 -14.30
CA TRP A 697 -2.60 8.17 -13.03
C TRP A 697 -3.54 7.80 -11.87
N LYS A 698 -3.69 6.49 -11.60
CA LYS A 698 -4.66 5.94 -10.63
C LYS A 698 -4.58 6.54 -9.22
N SER A 699 -3.39 6.99 -8.80
CA SER A 699 -3.17 7.58 -7.48
C SER A 699 -3.68 9.03 -7.36
N LEU A 700 -3.92 9.73 -8.48
CA LEU A 700 -4.41 11.11 -8.49
C LEU A 700 -5.94 11.15 -8.51
N TYR A 701 -6.56 11.17 -7.34
CA TYR A 701 -8.02 11.19 -7.24
C TYR A 701 -8.64 12.46 -7.86
N SER A 702 -9.84 12.33 -8.45
CA SER A 702 -10.61 13.44 -9.04
C SER A 702 -10.78 14.61 -8.06
N TYR A 703 -11.03 14.29 -6.79
CA TYR A 703 -11.22 15.28 -5.75
C TYR A 703 -9.91 16.03 -5.38
N GLY A 704 -8.75 15.39 -5.60
CA GLY A 704 -7.43 16.05 -5.48
C GLY A 704 -7.22 17.11 -6.57
N ILE A 705 -7.56 16.80 -7.82
CA ILE A 705 -7.51 17.77 -8.94
C ILE A 705 -8.41 18.98 -8.64
N LYS A 706 -9.64 18.74 -8.17
CA LYS A 706 -10.56 19.79 -7.74
C LYS A 706 -9.97 20.62 -6.60
N THR A 707 -9.41 19.98 -5.58
CA THR A 707 -8.80 20.67 -4.42
C THR A 707 -7.64 21.58 -4.83
N ALA A 708 -6.79 21.13 -5.77
CA ALA A 708 -5.71 21.96 -6.31
C ALA A 708 -6.27 23.21 -6.99
N ALA A 709 -7.27 23.06 -7.87
CA ALA A 709 -7.90 24.19 -8.56
C ALA A 709 -8.54 25.21 -7.60
N LEU A 710 -9.21 24.75 -6.55
CA LEU A 710 -9.80 25.62 -5.52
C LEU A 710 -8.73 26.47 -4.81
N TRP A 711 -7.60 25.87 -4.41
CA TRP A 711 -6.50 26.61 -3.78
C TRP A 711 -5.83 27.60 -4.72
N MET A 712 -5.55 27.19 -5.95
CA MET A 712 -4.90 28.05 -6.93
C MET A 712 -5.80 29.25 -7.31
N LYS A 713 -7.13 29.03 -7.40
CA LYS A 713 -8.09 30.12 -7.61
C LYS A 713 -8.13 31.09 -6.43
N GLU A 714 -8.18 30.59 -5.20
CA GLU A 714 -8.19 31.42 -3.99
C GLU A 714 -6.92 32.27 -3.82
N LYS A 715 -5.77 31.75 -4.27
CA LYS A 715 -4.51 32.50 -4.29
C LYS A 715 -4.39 33.49 -5.46
N GLY A 716 -5.36 33.53 -6.38
CA GLY A 716 -5.30 34.37 -7.58
C GLY A 716 -4.37 33.84 -8.68
N GLU A 717 -3.90 32.59 -8.58
CA GLU A 717 -3.02 31.96 -9.57
C GLU A 717 -3.80 31.54 -10.83
N LEU A 718 -5.09 31.21 -10.67
CA LEU A 718 -6.04 30.93 -11.75
C LEU A 718 -7.11 32.04 -11.85
N SER A 719 -7.43 32.44 -13.08
CA SER A 719 -8.52 33.38 -13.38
C SER A 719 -9.63 32.71 -14.21
N ALA A 720 -10.88 33.11 -13.99
CA ALA A 720 -12.02 32.56 -14.73
C ALA A 720 -12.06 33.04 -16.19
N ASN A 721 -11.46 34.21 -16.46
CA ASN A 721 -11.42 34.86 -17.78
C ASN A 721 -10.13 34.54 -18.55
N GLU A 722 -9.26 33.69 -18.00
CA GLU A 722 -8.03 33.26 -18.65
C GLU A 722 -8.33 32.24 -19.75
N LYS A 723 -7.49 32.20 -20.80
CA LYS A 723 -7.66 31.23 -21.88
C LYS A 723 -7.42 29.80 -21.37
N ILE A 724 -8.18 28.84 -21.92
CA ILE A 724 -8.24 27.45 -21.43
C ILE A 724 -6.88 26.74 -21.45
N ASP A 725 -6.03 27.06 -22.42
CA ASP A 725 -4.67 26.53 -22.59
C ASP A 725 -3.75 26.95 -21.44
N ILE A 726 -3.77 28.24 -21.10
CA ILE A 726 -3.02 28.80 -19.98
C ILE A 726 -3.53 28.21 -18.66
N THR A 727 -4.86 28.19 -18.48
CA THR A 727 -5.49 27.65 -17.26
C THR A 727 -5.19 26.15 -17.09
N PHE A 728 -5.22 25.37 -18.17
CA PHE A 728 -4.85 23.96 -18.18
C PHE A 728 -3.40 23.75 -17.75
N LEU A 729 -2.45 24.48 -18.37
CA LEU A 729 -1.03 24.32 -18.08
C LEU A 729 -0.69 24.75 -16.65
N LYS A 730 -1.27 25.88 -16.18
CA LYS A 730 -1.10 26.32 -14.78
C LYS A 730 -1.62 25.29 -13.80
N LEU A 731 -2.81 24.74 -14.03
CA LEU A 731 -3.38 23.73 -13.13
C LEU A 731 -2.54 22.44 -13.13
N LEU A 732 -2.01 22.01 -14.29
CA LEU A 732 -1.12 20.86 -14.38
C LEU A 732 0.21 21.08 -13.63
N LYS A 733 0.83 22.26 -13.81
CA LYS A 733 2.03 22.69 -13.06
C LYS A 733 1.77 22.79 -11.55
N GLY A 734 0.62 23.34 -11.15
CA GLY A 734 0.22 23.42 -9.74
C GLY A 734 0.07 22.04 -9.09
N ILE A 735 -0.58 21.09 -9.78
CA ILE A 735 -0.68 19.70 -9.32
C ILE A 735 0.71 19.07 -9.18
N GLN A 736 1.59 19.27 -10.16
CA GLN A 736 2.98 18.79 -10.11
C GLN A 736 3.70 19.35 -8.88
N LYS A 737 3.56 20.64 -8.59
CA LYS A 737 4.17 21.30 -7.42
C LYS A 737 3.64 20.76 -6.10
N TYR A 738 2.33 20.54 -5.97
CA TYR A 738 1.76 19.90 -4.78
C TYR A 738 2.27 18.48 -4.55
N LEU A 739 2.54 17.74 -5.63
CA LEU A 739 3.15 16.42 -5.56
C LEU A 739 4.63 16.50 -5.14
N ASP A 740 5.39 17.49 -5.61
CA ASP A 740 6.78 17.70 -5.18
C ASP A 740 6.86 18.08 -3.70
N THR A 741 5.98 18.97 -3.25
CA THR A 741 5.95 19.44 -1.85
C THR A 741 5.33 18.43 -0.90
N SER A 742 4.89 17.28 -1.41
CA SER A 742 4.34 16.18 -0.62
C SER A 742 3.01 16.48 0.06
N PHE A 743 2.40 17.63 -0.23
CA PHE A 743 1.29 18.14 0.54
C PHE A 743 0.32 18.95 -0.32
N LEU A 744 -0.88 18.41 -0.51
CA LEU A 744 -2.04 19.13 -1.02
C LEU A 744 -3.05 19.27 0.12
N PRO A 745 -3.16 20.44 0.78
CA PRO A 745 -4.08 20.60 1.89
C PRO A 745 -5.52 20.41 1.43
N PHE A 746 -6.33 19.72 2.22
CA PHE A 746 -7.75 19.65 2.01
C PHE A 746 -8.35 21.05 2.14
N TYR A 747 -9.12 21.46 1.13
CA TYR A 747 -9.64 22.83 1.01
C TYR A 747 -10.37 23.32 2.27
N TRP A 748 -11.12 22.43 2.92
CA TRP A 748 -11.93 22.77 4.10
C TRP A 748 -11.23 22.53 5.44
N GLU A 749 -10.06 21.87 5.49
CA GLU A 749 -9.30 21.65 6.72
C GLU A 749 -7.82 21.46 6.36
N LYS A 750 -7.04 22.54 6.48
CA LYS A 750 -5.69 22.64 5.92
C LYS A 750 -4.71 21.61 6.51
N ARG A 751 -4.99 21.04 7.69
CA ARG A 751 -4.15 20.00 8.31
C ARG A 751 -4.27 18.64 7.62
N ALA A 752 -5.33 18.40 6.86
CA ALA A 752 -5.52 17.13 6.17
C ALA A 752 -4.84 17.14 4.80
N ASN A 753 -4.05 16.11 4.48
CA ASN A 753 -3.43 15.96 3.17
C ASN A 753 -4.35 15.18 2.20
N MET A 754 -4.57 15.71 1.00
CA MET A 754 -5.36 15.09 -0.05
C MET A 754 -4.56 14.14 -0.94
N LEU A 755 -3.23 14.16 -0.85
CA LEU A 755 -2.36 13.19 -1.51
C LEU A 755 -2.42 11.86 -0.75
N ARG A 756 -3.32 10.98 -1.17
CA ARG A 756 -3.53 9.64 -0.58
C ARG A 756 -2.65 8.60 -1.28
N MET A 757 -1.37 8.92 -1.42
CA MET A 757 -0.38 8.10 -2.12
C MET A 757 0.90 8.09 -1.31
N ASN A 758 1.64 6.99 -1.37
CA ASN A 758 2.93 6.92 -0.68
C ASN A 758 3.97 7.80 -1.38
N ASP A 759 5.10 8.06 -0.72
CA ASP A 759 6.15 8.95 -1.24
C ASP A 759 6.71 8.50 -2.60
N VAL A 760 6.75 7.19 -2.84
CA VAL A 760 7.23 6.62 -4.11
C VAL A 760 6.25 6.88 -5.24
N GLU A 761 4.98 6.54 -5.03
CA GLU A 761 3.88 6.81 -5.99
C GLU A 761 3.81 8.30 -6.32
N ARG A 762 3.88 9.14 -5.28
CA ARG A 762 3.86 10.59 -5.43
C ARG A 762 5.01 11.11 -6.27
N LYS A 763 6.25 10.77 -5.90
CA LYS A 763 7.44 11.20 -6.65
C LYS A 763 7.37 10.69 -8.10
N ASN A 764 6.92 9.45 -8.32
CA ASN A 764 6.77 8.90 -9.66
C ASN A 764 5.76 9.72 -10.48
N LEU A 765 4.59 10.00 -9.91
CA LEU A 765 3.56 10.80 -10.57
C LEU A 765 4.04 12.24 -10.84
N ALA A 766 4.67 12.90 -9.86
CA ALA A 766 5.23 14.25 -10.02
C ALA A 766 6.20 14.31 -11.20
N ASN A 767 7.08 13.33 -11.31
CA ASN A 767 8.07 13.25 -12.39
C ASN A 767 7.45 12.95 -13.75
N ARG A 768 6.42 12.08 -13.80
CA ARG A 768 5.67 11.80 -15.03
C ARG A 768 4.98 13.06 -15.53
N ILE A 769 4.34 13.81 -14.64
CA ILE A 769 3.70 15.08 -14.96
C ILE A 769 4.75 16.11 -15.40
N ALA A 770 5.89 16.23 -14.72
CA ALA A 770 6.97 17.14 -15.09
C ALA A 770 7.51 16.86 -16.50
N ARG A 771 7.79 15.60 -16.83
CA ARG A 771 8.21 15.19 -18.19
C ARG A 771 7.13 15.48 -19.24
N LEU A 772 5.86 15.28 -18.88
CA LEU A 772 4.75 15.56 -19.78
C LEU A 772 4.60 17.06 -20.03
N ILE A 773 4.78 17.90 -19.01
CA ILE A 773 4.77 19.36 -19.14
C ILE A 773 5.85 19.80 -20.13
N ILE A 774 7.09 19.30 -20.00
CA ILE A 774 8.18 19.62 -20.93
C ILE A 774 7.79 19.26 -22.36
N LYS A 775 7.28 18.04 -22.60
CA LYS A 775 6.85 17.61 -23.95
C LYS A 775 5.71 18.46 -24.51
N ILE A 776 4.75 18.84 -23.66
CA ILE A 776 3.64 19.71 -24.03
C ILE A 776 4.18 21.08 -24.44
N GLU A 777 5.14 21.64 -23.70
CA GLU A 777 5.76 22.94 -24.00
C GLU A 777 6.64 22.90 -25.26
N GLU A 778 7.41 21.84 -25.48
CA GLU A 778 8.23 21.62 -26.69
C GLU A 778 7.37 21.53 -27.97
N ASN A 779 6.18 20.92 -27.87
CA ASN A 779 5.26 20.77 -28.99
C ASN A 779 4.22 21.90 -29.08
N TRP A 780 4.30 22.90 -28.19
CA TRP A 780 3.26 23.91 -28.01
C TRP A 780 3.02 24.76 -29.27
N VAL A 781 4.09 25.02 -30.03
CA VAL A 781 4.02 25.78 -31.29
C VAL A 781 4.14 24.87 -32.50
N SER A 782 5.03 23.88 -32.45
CA SER A 782 5.40 23.03 -33.58
C SER A 782 4.38 21.93 -33.90
N ASN A 783 3.63 21.44 -32.89
CA ASN A 783 2.60 20.42 -33.08
C ASN A 783 1.44 20.58 -32.07
N PRO A 784 0.53 21.55 -32.27
CA PRO A 784 -0.62 21.77 -31.40
C PRO A 784 -1.54 20.55 -31.21
N SER A 785 -1.60 19.63 -32.18
CA SER A 785 -2.44 18.43 -32.12
C SER A 785 -1.96 17.42 -31.08
N TYR A 786 -0.67 17.44 -30.75
CA TYR A 786 -0.04 16.55 -29.77
C TYR A 786 -0.75 16.53 -28.42
N ILE A 787 -1.16 17.69 -27.91
CA ILE A 787 -1.88 17.77 -26.62
C ILE A 787 -3.28 17.16 -26.71
N GLY A 788 -3.93 17.26 -27.88
CA GLY A 788 -5.23 16.65 -28.13
C GLY A 788 -5.13 15.13 -28.12
N GLU A 789 -4.14 14.57 -28.82
CA GLU A 789 -3.84 13.13 -28.85
C GLU A 789 -3.43 12.59 -27.48
N LEU A 790 -2.69 13.36 -26.67
CA LEU A 790 -2.34 12.94 -25.30
C LEU A 790 -3.56 12.79 -24.37
N ILE A 791 -4.59 13.61 -24.58
CA ILE A 791 -5.80 13.62 -23.75
C ILE A 791 -6.81 12.61 -24.29
N CYS A 792 -7.03 12.61 -25.61
CA CYS A 792 -7.95 11.75 -26.34
C CYS A 792 -7.23 11.16 -27.57
N PRO A 793 -6.45 10.08 -27.37
CA PRO A 793 -5.70 9.42 -28.44
C PRO A 793 -6.62 8.73 -29.46
#